data_AF-A0A7C4S2D4-F1
#
_entry.id   AF-A0A7C4S2D4-F1
#
_cell.length_a   1.000
_cell.length_b   1.000
_cell.length_c   1.000
_cell.angle_alpha   90.00
_cell.angle_beta   90.00
_cell.angle_gamma   90.00
#
_symmetry.space_group_name_H-M   'P 1'
#
loop_
_entity.id
_entity.type
_entity.pdbx_description
1 polymer ?
#
loop_
_entity_poly.entity_id
_entity_poly.type
_entity_poly.pdbx_seq_one_letter_code
_entity_poly.pdbx_strand_id
1 'polypeptide(L)'
;MALLANHRAPDDAGGARGPGLERGIAAAGAALTAAALALLLYSAWCAFTHSKFFFVDYGRYTTMIWNSGRGEWFRLLARPHSYLRLHLSFSLALLGPLFRLWDHPFLLSVAQWLFIAGGAALLAAAGRARGLAPAVLAALTAFHTGYVFTQSVHLCEFHGVSAYLFLVPWLYYALTRRQALAWLPLCLILGLREEAGLMVAPLCWYMAARDRWRPGYLMAAAAAVYALAAVFALFPLLNGRSLFAARQGKADPASVLASFTLANNLCRLRALGWVALPALPLLRRGWRPLLAIPAAALVLTLGSAFKPQFSLELSHPAAVMALLSVALAQAAAETRGAGPPAGRWRSVLLPAAWLLAATLAAHAWRGFLPGGGRCQAVYRRVHPAGLEALWLARQAPRAGLLATDARLAAFVANRRDVLTWEDYDPARHDLELVFDHVERLAARRQPDLREGLRQGEWGCVLYDGTYALLRRGGGRLRNADVLADMRTPIVRLAYTKSEGGGNRFVPGRGVVREWRGRRAREAWAAYGGRAALEPGSWRAVFRFQRGRQRGAADRAGSFEVWQSAPERRLAAAPVAPGGPAGAWETQSVALSLETPATVEPRVRGQGLDLRLERVQFEREAPSAPPRAERSEARFPAAYANLDPARESARRALLAELRGAETQGAPAAAARINAALAREAWQAVARALQVWEGQVDPASGLIPRSLTDARWNGDDVAADCWPFLLLASRQLQPEGEGLWLRTLAAERRLGGVLPQDLLLPGGELDEQPHAALVFAAAEFAKDGLLSPAERLGRGPWFERLEELGGALCAEAAVSTAAGPICASDTEVNGDVLQVMARLYWATRRPSYLELAERTAEAYLFDVFPKNGGLPALYWDFAAGAPRQGHPHAALLKFRDHGNEIIPGLAELYFLERRLGRPQAERYREPLRRFLDRILTLGRTPDGLWYDAVLPATGEVKARVSDNWGYVALALQAFDQAEGGARYAAEIQRAMRAAAARQSFAWEGRDPDGLADALEGMLYLLRWFDLPECRQWVDDELEVLLAKQDASGFVEGRYLDGNFMRTALLYAACKTQGIQPQPWRSDLQVGAARDGSGGGLCVHVQADGPWQGVLRFDAARHRLYWNLPADYARLNSAPEWYAVEDDEDYEVAEADGAARLCRGRELLDGLPAAVEGGRPLRLTVRRRAR
;
A
#
# COMPACT_ATOMS: atom_id res chain seq x y z
N MET A 1 5.54 46.42 -11.44
CA MET A 1 6.58 47.37 -10.99
C MET A 1 6.59 48.68 -11.80
N ALA A 2 5.45 49.18 -12.32
CA ALA A 2 5.40 50.46 -13.05
C ALA A 2 4.16 51.32 -12.72
N LEU A 3 3.45 51.05 -11.62
CA LEU A 3 2.22 51.78 -11.23
C LEU A 3 2.30 52.44 -9.83
N LEU A 4 3.50 52.59 -9.27
CA LEU A 4 3.71 53.17 -7.93
C LEU A 4 4.56 54.45 -7.91
N ALA A 5 4.83 55.06 -9.06
CA ALA A 5 5.60 56.30 -9.13
C ALA A 5 4.74 57.45 -9.63
N ASN A 6 3.93 58.02 -8.74
CA ASN A 6 3.59 59.45 -8.80
C ASN A 6 2.91 59.90 -7.51
N HIS A 7 3.69 60.48 -6.61
CA HIS A 7 3.31 61.71 -5.91
C HIS A 7 4.55 62.33 -5.27
N ARG A 8 4.88 63.55 -5.73
CA ARG A 8 5.81 64.47 -5.07
C ARG A 8 5.18 64.97 -3.76
N ALA A 9 5.98 65.03 -2.71
CA ALA A 9 5.67 65.72 -1.45
C ALA A 9 6.21 67.15 -1.48
N PRO A 10 5.61 68.11 -0.75
CA PRO A 10 6.34 69.27 -0.25
C PRO A 10 6.97 68.95 1.12
N ASP A 11 8.14 69.53 1.33
CA ASP A 11 8.89 69.55 2.58
C ASP A 11 8.11 70.25 3.70
N ASP A 12 8.22 69.73 4.92
CA ASP A 12 8.27 70.58 6.12
C ASP A 12 9.00 69.86 7.27
N ALA A 13 9.94 70.59 7.85
CA ALA A 13 10.84 70.16 8.91
C ALA A 13 10.17 70.29 10.29
N GLY A 14 10.37 69.30 11.17
CA GLY A 14 9.94 69.41 12.57
C GLY A 14 10.07 68.10 13.35
N GLY A 15 11.01 68.08 14.31
CA GLY A 15 11.38 66.98 15.20
C GLY A 15 10.30 65.96 15.60
N ALA A 16 10.47 64.72 15.14
CA ALA A 16 10.08 63.51 15.86
C ALA A 16 10.89 62.34 15.27
N ARG A 17 11.43 61.43 16.09
CA ARG A 17 12.09 60.17 15.66
C ARG A 17 11.12 59.17 14.96
N GLY A 18 10.06 59.64 14.29
CA GLY A 18 8.95 58.86 13.73
C GLY A 18 8.98 58.56 12.22
N PRO A 19 9.43 59.46 11.31
CA PRO A 19 9.30 59.23 9.87
C PRO A 19 10.30 58.22 9.31
N GLY A 20 11.43 57.97 9.98
CA GLY A 20 12.43 56.98 9.55
C GLY A 20 11.97 55.54 9.82
N LEU A 21 11.44 55.27 11.01
CA LEU A 21 11.00 53.93 11.41
C LEU A 21 9.75 53.48 10.65
N GLU A 22 8.78 54.37 10.44
CA GLU A 22 7.58 54.06 9.64
C GLU A 22 7.94 53.74 8.18
N ARG A 23 8.82 54.54 7.57
CA ARG A 23 9.37 54.26 6.23
C ARG A 23 10.15 52.95 6.19
N GLY A 24 10.93 52.65 7.23
CA GLY A 24 11.66 51.38 7.36
C GLY A 24 10.75 50.16 7.41
N ILE A 25 9.68 50.20 8.23
CA ILE A 25 8.70 49.11 8.33
C ILE A 25 7.91 48.95 7.02
N ALA A 26 7.51 50.06 6.40
CA ALA A 26 6.83 50.01 5.10
C ALA A 26 7.72 49.40 4.00
N ALA A 27 8.99 49.80 3.95
CA ALA A 27 9.97 49.23 3.02
C ALA A 27 10.21 47.73 3.28
N ALA A 28 10.35 47.33 4.55
CA ALA A 28 10.52 45.93 4.94
C ALA A 28 9.31 45.08 4.54
N GLY A 29 8.08 45.54 4.81
CA GLY A 29 6.86 44.82 4.42
C GLY A 29 6.69 44.72 2.90
N ALA A 30 7.01 45.78 2.16
CA ALA A 30 6.97 45.75 0.70
C ALA A 30 8.02 44.77 0.11
N ALA A 31 9.24 44.79 0.65
CA ALA A 31 10.31 43.87 0.26
C ALA A 31 9.92 42.41 0.58
N LEU A 32 9.37 42.15 1.76
CA LEU A 32 8.89 40.82 2.15
C LEU A 32 7.74 40.34 1.26
N THR A 33 6.81 41.22 0.90
CA THR A 33 5.71 40.88 -0.03
C THR A 33 6.27 40.49 -1.40
N ALA A 34 7.19 41.29 -1.95
CA ALA A 34 7.82 41.01 -3.24
C ALA A 34 8.64 39.70 -3.20
N ALA A 35 9.42 39.49 -2.14
CA ALA A 35 10.18 38.27 -1.93
C ALA A 35 9.28 37.05 -1.80
N ALA A 36 8.22 37.12 -0.98
CA ALA A 36 7.27 36.03 -0.79
C ALA A 36 6.58 35.65 -2.10
N LEU A 37 6.12 36.62 -2.90
CA LEU A 37 5.48 36.33 -4.20
C LEU A 37 6.46 35.69 -5.18
N ALA A 38 7.69 36.19 -5.29
CA ALA A 38 8.69 35.61 -6.17
C ALA A 38 9.06 34.18 -5.74
N LEU A 39 9.29 33.98 -4.44
CA LEU A 39 9.64 32.68 -3.87
C LEU A 39 8.48 31.69 -3.97
N LEU A 40 7.23 32.11 -3.75
CA LEU A 40 6.07 31.23 -3.90
C LEU A 40 5.93 30.68 -5.32
N LEU A 41 6.04 31.55 -6.33
CA LEU A 41 5.96 31.12 -7.74
C LEU A 41 7.11 30.17 -8.09
N TYR A 42 8.32 30.52 -7.68
CA TYR A 42 9.49 29.67 -7.91
C TYR A 42 9.37 28.33 -7.17
N SER A 43 8.96 28.33 -5.91
CA SER A 43 8.76 27.13 -5.09
C SER A 43 7.64 26.25 -5.62
N ALA A 44 6.55 26.82 -6.14
CA ALA A 44 5.48 26.08 -6.79
C ALA A 44 5.96 25.45 -8.10
N TRP A 45 6.80 26.14 -8.87
CA TRP A 45 7.44 25.58 -10.05
C TRP A 45 8.38 24.42 -9.67
N CYS A 46 9.18 24.57 -8.62
CA CYS A 46 9.98 23.48 -8.08
C CYS A 46 9.10 22.28 -7.70
N ALA A 47 8.05 22.49 -6.91
CA ALA A 47 7.12 21.44 -6.49
C ALA A 47 6.47 20.71 -7.67
N PHE A 48 6.02 21.45 -8.69
CA PHE A 48 5.47 20.89 -9.92
C PHE A 48 6.49 19.99 -10.63
N THR A 49 7.72 20.46 -10.83
CA THR A 49 8.77 19.64 -11.48
C THR A 49 9.20 18.43 -10.65
N HIS A 50 9.00 18.46 -9.34
CA HIS A 50 9.19 17.30 -8.47
C HIS A 50 8.03 16.30 -8.52
N SER A 51 7.03 16.49 -9.41
CA SER A 51 5.83 15.65 -9.52
C SER A 51 5.05 15.56 -8.19
N LYS A 52 5.02 16.67 -7.43
CA LYS A 52 4.29 16.75 -6.17
C LYS A 52 2.77 16.85 -6.36
N PHE A 53 2.30 17.30 -7.54
CA PHE A 53 0.88 17.48 -7.81
C PHE A 53 0.30 16.19 -8.38
N PHE A 54 -0.74 15.67 -7.74
CA PHE A 54 -1.29 14.35 -8.07
C PHE A 54 -2.55 14.46 -8.93
N PHE A 55 -2.98 13.33 -9.49
CA PHE A 55 -4.22 13.28 -10.25
C PHE A 55 -5.45 13.62 -9.40
N VAL A 56 -5.55 13.06 -8.19
CA VAL A 56 -6.74 13.10 -7.32
C VAL A 56 -7.22 14.53 -7.05
N ASP A 57 -6.30 15.47 -6.87
CA ASP A 57 -6.63 16.88 -6.65
C ASP A 57 -6.30 17.73 -7.89
N TYR A 58 -5.01 17.97 -8.18
CA TYR A 58 -4.60 18.87 -9.28
C TYR A 58 -5.09 18.40 -10.66
N GLY A 59 -4.94 17.11 -10.96
CA GLY A 59 -5.33 16.53 -12.24
C GLY A 59 -6.83 16.67 -12.50
N ARG A 60 -7.67 16.26 -11.53
CA ARG A 60 -9.13 16.39 -11.63
C ARG A 60 -9.58 17.84 -11.82
N TYR A 61 -9.03 18.79 -11.06
CA TYR A 61 -9.33 20.22 -11.26
C TYR A 61 -8.93 20.70 -12.65
N THR A 62 -7.73 20.34 -13.10
CA THR A 62 -7.21 20.75 -14.41
C THR A 62 -8.09 20.22 -15.53
N THR A 63 -8.40 18.92 -15.54
CA THR A 63 -9.24 18.28 -16.56
C THR A 63 -10.64 18.86 -16.57
N MET A 64 -11.27 19.01 -15.40
CA MET A 64 -12.62 19.58 -15.28
C MET A 64 -12.70 21.03 -15.80
N ILE A 65 -11.76 21.88 -15.40
CA ILE A 65 -11.75 23.30 -15.79
C ILE A 65 -11.44 23.43 -17.29
N TRP A 66 -10.49 22.63 -17.79
CA TRP A 66 -10.11 22.61 -19.20
C TRP A 66 -11.28 22.19 -20.10
N ASN A 67 -12.04 21.15 -19.70
CA ASN A 67 -13.24 20.67 -20.39
C ASN A 67 -14.36 21.71 -20.39
N SER A 68 -14.60 22.34 -19.24
CA SER A 68 -15.60 23.40 -19.12
C SER A 68 -15.30 24.60 -20.03
N GLY A 69 -14.02 24.97 -20.16
CA GLY A 69 -13.55 25.99 -21.11
C GLY A 69 -13.79 25.66 -22.58
N ARG A 70 -14.22 24.43 -22.90
CA ARG A 70 -14.52 23.93 -24.24
C ARG A 70 -15.98 23.50 -24.41
N GLY A 71 -16.85 23.85 -23.45
CA GLY A 71 -18.28 23.59 -23.51
C GLY A 71 -18.72 22.29 -22.83
N GLU A 72 -17.80 21.48 -22.33
CA GLU A 72 -18.10 20.25 -21.59
C GLU A 72 -18.08 20.50 -20.08
N TRP A 73 -19.13 21.18 -19.61
CA TRP A 73 -19.23 21.65 -18.24
C TRP A 73 -19.09 20.53 -17.21
N PHE A 74 -18.11 20.69 -16.32
CA PHE A 74 -17.84 19.81 -15.17
C PHE A 74 -17.47 18.35 -15.51
N ARG A 75 -17.20 18.04 -16.79
CA ARG A 75 -16.86 16.67 -17.22
C ARG A 75 -15.57 16.17 -16.57
N LEU A 76 -15.65 14.94 -16.07
CA LEU A 76 -14.50 14.10 -15.71
C LEU A 76 -14.66 12.74 -16.38
N LEU A 77 -13.56 12.10 -16.73
CA LEU A 77 -13.60 10.71 -17.17
C LEU A 77 -13.50 9.73 -15.99
N ALA A 78 -12.66 10.06 -15.01
CA ALA A 78 -12.57 9.34 -13.74
C ALA A 78 -13.89 9.41 -12.97
N ARG A 79 -14.20 8.38 -12.17
CA ARG A 79 -15.43 8.36 -11.37
C ARG A 79 -15.36 9.37 -10.22
N PRO A 80 -16.43 10.14 -9.96
CA PRO A 80 -17.66 10.23 -10.75
C PRO A 80 -17.48 11.11 -12.00
N HIS A 81 -18.09 10.73 -13.13
CA HIS A 81 -17.96 11.37 -14.46
C HIS A 81 -18.37 12.87 -14.53
N SER A 82 -18.74 13.47 -13.40
CA SER A 82 -18.93 14.90 -13.23
C SER A 82 -18.34 15.34 -11.90
N TYR A 83 -17.56 16.43 -11.91
CA TYR A 83 -16.97 16.99 -10.69
C TYR A 83 -18.03 17.50 -9.70
N LEU A 84 -19.21 17.90 -10.17
CA LEU A 84 -20.31 18.34 -9.29
C LEU A 84 -20.80 17.23 -8.36
N ARG A 85 -20.49 15.97 -8.65
CA ARG A 85 -20.77 14.84 -7.76
C ARG A 85 -19.76 14.68 -6.63
N LEU A 86 -18.64 15.41 -6.70
CA LEU A 86 -17.65 15.53 -5.62
C LEU A 86 -17.87 16.82 -4.84
N HIS A 87 -17.86 17.96 -5.56
CA HIS A 87 -18.06 19.28 -4.98
C HIS A 87 -18.86 20.22 -5.89
N LEU A 88 -19.79 20.99 -5.31
CA LEU A 88 -20.57 22.03 -5.99
C LEU A 88 -19.71 23.28 -6.30
N SER A 89 -18.71 23.11 -7.17
CA SER A 89 -17.73 24.14 -7.52
C SER A 89 -18.01 24.80 -8.88
N PHE A 90 -19.14 25.47 -9.02
CA PHE A 90 -19.58 26.14 -10.25
C PHE A 90 -18.60 27.20 -10.77
N SER A 91 -18.04 28.02 -9.88
CA SER A 91 -17.23 29.19 -10.24
C SER A 91 -15.90 28.83 -10.87
N LEU A 92 -15.35 27.65 -10.55
CA LEU A 92 -14.04 27.23 -11.05
C LEU A 92 -14.05 26.97 -12.56
N ALA A 93 -15.20 26.57 -13.11
CA ALA A 93 -15.37 26.37 -14.54
C ALA A 93 -15.12 27.66 -15.35
N LEU A 94 -15.29 28.84 -14.74
CA LEU A 94 -15.00 30.14 -15.34
C LEU A 94 -13.51 30.39 -15.58
N LEU A 95 -12.62 29.58 -14.99
CA LEU A 95 -11.19 29.61 -15.29
C LEU A 95 -10.86 28.90 -16.61
N GLY A 96 -11.80 28.11 -17.17
CA GLY A 96 -11.62 27.34 -18.40
C GLY A 96 -11.13 28.15 -19.61
N PRO A 97 -11.70 29.34 -19.90
CA PRO A 97 -11.21 30.21 -20.96
C PRO A 97 -9.74 30.61 -20.85
N LEU A 98 -9.13 30.60 -19.66
CA LEU A 98 -7.71 30.92 -19.50
C LEU A 98 -6.81 29.89 -20.21
N PHE A 99 -7.25 28.63 -20.33
CA PHE A 99 -6.54 27.62 -21.12
C PHE A 99 -6.55 27.90 -22.63
N ARG A 100 -7.41 28.81 -23.12
CA ARG A 100 -7.34 29.29 -24.51
C ARG A 100 -6.26 30.36 -24.69
N LEU A 101 -5.95 31.11 -23.63
CA LEU A 101 -4.86 32.10 -23.63
C LEU A 101 -3.51 31.41 -23.44
N TRP A 102 -3.45 30.43 -22.54
CA TRP A 102 -2.24 29.67 -22.26
C TRP A 102 -2.57 28.22 -21.95
N ASP A 103 -2.54 27.34 -22.95
CA ASP A 103 -2.86 25.93 -22.77
C ASP A 103 -1.67 25.17 -22.14
N HIS A 104 -1.51 25.32 -20.82
CA HIS A 104 -0.37 24.77 -20.09
C HIS A 104 -0.79 24.08 -18.78
N PRO A 105 -0.24 22.90 -18.45
CA PRO A 105 -0.61 22.15 -17.24
C PRO A 105 -0.32 22.91 -15.93
N PHE A 106 0.67 23.80 -15.92
CA PHE A 106 1.00 24.64 -14.75
C PHE A 106 0.08 25.88 -14.57
N LEU A 107 -0.89 26.11 -15.47
CA LEU A 107 -1.72 27.33 -15.45
C LEU A 107 -2.45 27.53 -14.12
N LEU A 108 -3.04 26.47 -13.55
CA LEU A 108 -3.80 26.60 -12.30
C LEU A 108 -2.92 26.98 -11.12
N SER A 109 -1.65 26.57 -11.10
CA SER A 109 -0.68 27.03 -10.09
C SER A 109 -0.39 28.53 -10.24
N VAL A 110 -0.27 29.03 -11.47
CA VAL A 110 -0.13 30.46 -11.73
C VAL A 110 -1.41 31.22 -11.37
N ALA A 111 -2.59 30.68 -11.67
CA ALA A 111 -3.86 31.26 -11.26
C ALA A 111 -3.95 31.39 -9.72
N GLN A 112 -3.54 30.35 -8.99
CA GLN A 112 -3.48 30.37 -7.53
C GLN A 112 -2.49 31.42 -6.99
N TRP A 113 -1.33 31.59 -7.65
CA TRP A 113 -0.40 32.66 -7.34
C TRP A 113 -0.99 34.05 -7.61
N LEU A 114 -1.70 34.22 -8.72
CA LEU A 114 -2.42 35.46 -9.05
C LEU A 114 -3.53 35.75 -8.04
N PHE A 115 -4.18 34.73 -7.48
CA PHE A 115 -5.16 34.94 -6.41
C PHE A 115 -4.53 35.58 -5.17
N ILE A 116 -3.34 35.12 -4.79
CA ILE A 116 -2.58 35.67 -3.65
C ILE A 116 -2.13 37.10 -3.95
N ALA A 117 -1.55 37.34 -5.13
CA ALA A 117 -1.08 38.66 -5.54
C ALA A 117 -2.22 39.68 -5.67
N GLY A 118 -3.31 39.30 -6.33
CA GLY A 118 -4.52 40.11 -6.48
C GLY A 118 -5.21 40.36 -5.14
N GLY A 119 -5.28 39.35 -4.28
CA GLY A 119 -5.80 39.45 -2.92
C GLY A 119 -5.03 40.45 -2.08
N ALA A 120 -3.69 40.40 -2.11
CA ALA A 120 -2.84 41.39 -1.45
C ALA A 120 -3.06 42.81 -2.00
N ALA A 121 -3.17 42.97 -3.33
CA ALA A 121 -3.42 44.27 -3.95
C ALA A 121 -4.77 44.86 -3.55
N LEU A 122 -5.83 44.04 -3.52
CA LEU A 122 -7.17 44.42 -3.08
C LEU A 122 -7.22 44.73 -1.59
N LEU A 123 -6.52 43.96 -0.76
CA LEU A 123 -6.40 44.22 0.67
C LEU A 123 -5.70 45.56 0.92
N ALA A 124 -4.64 45.86 0.16
CA ALA A 124 -3.95 47.14 0.22
C ALA A 124 -4.84 48.30 -0.28
N ALA A 125 -5.65 48.09 -1.32
CA ALA A 125 -6.59 49.08 -1.83
C ALA A 125 -7.72 49.37 -0.84
N ALA A 126 -8.30 48.33 -0.23
CA ALA A 126 -9.30 48.44 0.83
C ALA A 126 -8.75 49.16 2.05
N GLY A 127 -7.55 48.79 2.49
CA GLY A 127 -6.86 49.46 3.58
C GLY A 127 -6.57 50.93 3.29
N ARG A 128 -6.15 51.28 2.06
CA ARG A 128 -5.95 52.68 1.64
C ARG A 128 -7.26 53.46 1.64
N ALA A 129 -8.35 52.88 1.13
CA ALA A 129 -9.67 53.49 1.19
C ALA A 129 -10.16 53.71 2.63
N ARG A 130 -9.62 52.94 3.59
CA ARG A 130 -9.84 53.07 5.03
C ARG A 130 -8.79 53.92 5.75
N GLY A 131 -7.87 54.53 5.00
CA GLY A 131 -6.82 55.40 5.51
C GLY A 131 -5.74 54.71 6.35
N LEU A 132 -5.53 53.41 6.20
CA LEU A 132 -4.44 52.72 6.91
C LEU A 132 -3.07 53.29 6.51
N ALA A 133 -2.17 53.39 7.48
CA ALA A 133 -0.81 53.87 7.24
C ALA A 133 -0.03 52.92 6.31
N PRO A 134 0.91 53.43 5.49
CA PRO A 134 1.72 52.61 4.58
C PRO A 134 2.42 51.42 5.26
N ALA A 135 2.91 51.61 6.48
CA ALA A 135 3.56 50.54 7.27
C ALA A 135 2.60 49.38 7.60
N VAL A 136 1.36 49.68 8.00
CA VAL A 136 0.34 48.66 8.31
C VAL A 136 -0.11 47.95 7.04
N LEU A 137 -0.28 48.69 5.95
CA LEU A 137 -0.62 48.12 4.64
C LEU A 137 0.45 47.13 4.17
N ALA A 138 1.72 47.53 4.22
CA ALA A 138 2.84 46.69 3.84
C ALA A 138 2.96 45.44 4.74
N ALA A 139 2.70 45.57 6.04
CA ALA A 139 2.68 44.44 6.97
C ALA A 139 1.52 43.47 6.68
N LEU A 140 0.32 43.99 6.36
CA LEU A 140 -0.85 43.18 6.00
C LEU A 140 -0.63 42.42 4.69
N THR A 141 -0.02 43.04 3.67
CA THR A 141 0.31 42.35 2.42
C THR A 141 1.41 41.32 2.62
N ALA A 142 2.40 41.60 3.46
CA ALA A 142 3.45 40.65 3.80
C ALA A 142 2.89 39.43 4.56
N PHE A 143 1.96 39.65 5.49
CA PHE A 143 1.23 38.57 6.16
C PHE A 143 0.39 37.76 5.16
N HIS A 144 -0.45 38.43 4.36
CA HIS A 144 -1.34 37.74 3.42
C HIS A 144 -0.58 36.84 2.43
N THR A 145 0.59 37.29 1.96
CA THR A 145 1.42 36.55 1.00
C THR A 145 2.37 35.56 1.67
N GLY A 146 3.04 35.95 2.75
CA GLY A 146 4.15 35.23 3.35
C GLY A 146 3.82 34.35 4.55
N TYR A 147 2.59 34.36 5.08
CA TYR A 147 2.27 33.54 6.27
C TYR A 147 2.21 32.04 5.96
N VAL A 148 2.49 31.20 6.96
CA VAL A 148 2.59 29.75 6.82
C VAL A 148 1.35 29.10 6.21
N PHE A 149 0.16 29.63 6.50
CA PHE A 149 -1.09 29.15 5.91
C PHE A 149 -1.18 29.42 4.41
N THR A 150 -0.81 30.62 3.95
CA THR A 150 -0.74 30.94 2.51
C THR A 150 0.31 30.07 1.82
N GLN A 151 1.47 29.89 2.44
CA GLN A 151 2.51 29.01 1.91
C GLN A 151 2.00 27.56 1.76
N SER A 152 1.31 27.03 2.78
CA SER A 152 0.71 25.68 2.74
C SER A 152 -0.31 25.54 1.62
N VAL A 153 -1.24 26.49 1.49
CA VAL A 153 -2.28 26.47 0.45
C VAL A 153 -1.66 26.52 -0.94
N HIS A 154 -0.65 27.38 -1.13
CA HIS A 154 -0.04 27.52 -2.46
C HIS A 154 0.79 26.30 -2.87
N LEU A 155 1.52 25.70 -1.92
CA LEU A 155 2.56 24.71 -2.20
C LEU A 155 2.14 23.24 -1.99
N CYS A 156 0.93 22.95 -1.51
CA CYS A 156 0.40 21.58 -1.51
C CYS A 156 0.07 21.14 -2.95
N GLU A 157 -0.94 21.76 -3.57
CA GLU A 157 -1.32 21.72 -4.99
C GLU A 157 -2.54 22.65 -5.20
N PHE A 158 -3.00 22.83 -6.45
CA PHE A 158 -4.21 23.59 -6.74
C PHE A 158 -5.45 22.97 -6.10
N HIS A 159 -6.16 23.79 -5.35
CA HIS A 159 -7.48 23.46 -4.81
C HIS A 159 -8.40 24.64 -5.01
N GLY A 160 -9.66 24.39 -5.37
CA GLY A 160 -10.63 25.46 -5.67
C GLY A 160 -10.83 26.47 -4.53
N VAL A 161 -10.68 26.03 -3.27
CA VAL A 161 -10.78 26.91 -2.09
C VAL A 161 -9.66 27.95 -2.00
N SER A 162 -8.55 27.80 -2.72
CA SER A 162 -7.50 28.82 -2.75
C SER A 162 -7.98 30.16 -3.32
N ALA A 163 -9.04 30.15 -4.14
CA ALA A 163 -9.67 31.36 -4.67
C ALA A 163 -10.23 32.28 -3.56
N TYR A 164 -10.46 31.78 -2.33
CA TYR A 164 -10.80 32.63 -1.19
C TYR A 164 -9.75 33.72 -0.94
N LEU A 165 -8.46 33.43 -1.20
CA LEU A 165 -7.37 34.39 -1.01
C LEU A 165 -7.50 35.63 -1.91
N PHE A 166 -8.25 35.55 -3.01
CA PHE A 166 -8.58 36.69 -3.87
C PHE A 166 -10.00 37.20 -3.64
N LEU A 167 -10.98 36.30 -3.65
CA LEU A 167 -12.39 36.68 -3.69
C LEU A 167 -12.86 37.29 -2.36
N VAL A 168 -12.32 36.86 -1.22
CA VAL A 168 -12.67 37.44 0.08
C VAL A 168 -12.11 38.87 0.23
N PRO A 169 -10.83 39.15 -0.11
CA PRO A 169 -10.35 40.54 -0.21
C PRO A 169 -11.12 41.39 -1.22
N TRP A 170 -11.56 40.82 -2.36
CA TRP A 170 -12.39 41.54 -3.32
C TRP A 170 -13.76 41.88 -2.75
N LEU A 171 -14.44 40.92 -2.13
CA LEU A 171 -15.72 41.13 -1.46
C LEU A 171 -15.57 42.19 -0.38
N TYR A 172 -14.55 42.09 0.47
CA TYR A 172 -14.25 43.10 1.48
C TYR A 172 -14.05 44.49 0.85
N TYR A 173 -13.23 44.61 -0.18
CA TYR A 173 -13.02 45.89 -0.89
C TYR A 173 -14.34 46.48 -1.43
N ALA A 174 -15.18 45.66 -2.06
CA ALA A 174 -16.46 46.11 -2.59
C ALA A 174 -17.44 46.53 -1.46
N LEU A 175 -17.52 45.74 -0.38
CA LEU A 175 -18.30 46.06 0.82
C LEU A 175 -17.81 47.35 1.47
N THR A 176 -16.49 47.57 1.51
CA THR A 176 -15.93 48.77 2.13
C THR A 176 -16.34 50.06 1.45
N ARG A 177 -16.63 49.97 0.15
CA ARG A 177 -17.08 51.07 -0.70
C ARG A 177 -18.58 51.01 -1.02
N ARG A 178 -19.32 50.07 -0.41
CA ARG A 178 -20.76 49.85 -0.60
C ARG A 178 -21.18 49.72 -2.08
N GLN A 179 -20.35 49.05 -2.87
CA GLN A 179 -20.58 48.91 -4.31
C GLN A 179 -21.61 47.81 -4.57
N ALA A 180 -22.57 48.04 -5.47
CA ALA A 180 -23.49 47.00 -5.94
C ALA A 180 -22.73 45.81 -6.56
N LEU A 181 -21.55 46.07 -7.11
CA LEU A 181 -20.64 45.04 -7.63
C LEU A 181 -20.18 44.03 -6.57
N ALA A 182 -20.43 44.25 -5.27
CA ALA A 182 -20.13 43.29 -4.19
C ALA A 182 -20.90 41.96 -4.34
N TRP A 183 -22.02 41.93 -5.07
CA TRP A 183 -22.72 40.71 -5.42
C TRP A 183 -21.89 39.77 -6.30
N LEU A 184 -21.04 40.30 -7.18
CA LEU A 184 -20.23 39.49 -8.08
C LEU A 184 -19.21 38.60 -7.33
N PRO A 185 -18.29 39.13 -6.49
CA PRO A 185 -17.40 38.28 -5.71
C PRO A 185 -18.16 37.38 -4.73
N LEU A 186 -19.32 37.81 -4.21
CA LEU A 186 -20.15 36.94 -3.37
C LEU A 186 -20.66 35.72 -4.16
N CYS A 187 -21.30 35.92 -5.32
CA CYS A 187 -21.78 34.81 -6.16
C CYS A 187 -20.63 33.87 -6.56
N LEU A 188 -19.46 34.43 -6.89
CA LEU A 188 -18.28 33.64 -7.21
C LEU A 188 -17.80 32.82 -6.01
N ILE A 189 -17.85 33.38 -4.79
CA ILE A 189 -17.54 32.65 -3.55
C ILE A 189 -18.51 31.50 -3.32
N LEU A 190 -19.82 31.76 -3.43
CA LEU A 190 -20.85 30.75 -3.20
C LEU A 190 -20.64 29.55 -4.14
N GLY A 191 -20.27 29.80 -5.39
CA GLY A 191 -19.95 28.74 -6.34
C GLY A 191 -18.58 28.05 -6.16
N LEU A 192 -17.84 28.25 -5.07
CA LEU A 192 -16.59 27.51 -4.81
C LEU A 192 -16.83 26.17 -4.12
N ARG A 193 -17.73 26.14 -3.12
CA ARG A 193 -18.01 24.99 -2.24
C ARG A 193 -19.40 25.09 -1.63
N GLU A 194 -19.97 23.95 -1.25
CA GLU A 194 -21.30 23.86 -0.63
C GLU A 194 -21.39 24.70 0.64
N GLU A 195 -20.36 24.63 1.48
CA GLU A 195 -20.29 25.36 2.75
C GLU A 195 -19.82 26.83 2.62
N ALA A 196 -19.52 27.32 1.42
CA ALA A 196 -18.89 28.64 1.21
C ALA A 196 -19.72 29.79 1.80
N GLY A 197 -21.05 29.72 1.68
CA GLY A 197 -21.95 30.75 2.19
C GLY A 197 -21.89 30.91 3.72
N LEU A 198 -21.75 29.80 4.46
CA LEU A 198 -21.58 29.84 5.91
C LEU A 198 -20.27 30.53 6.30
N MET A 199 -19.20 30.34 5.52
CA MET A 199 -17.89 30.92 5.82
C MET A 199 -17.89 32.44 5.67
N VAL A 200 -18.59 33.01 4.69
CA VAL A 200 -18.53 34.46 4.37
C VAL A 200 -19.72 35.28 4.87
N ALA A 201 -20.83 34.65 5.27
CA ALA A 201 -21.97 35.34 5.88
C ALA A 201 -21.58 36.24 7.07
N PRO A 202 -20.67 35.84 7.99
CA PRO A 202 -20.25 36.70 9.09
C PRO A 202 -19.57 38.00 8.64
N LEU A 203 -18.79 37.97 7.54
CA LEU A 203 -18.17 39.17 6.97
C LEU A 203 -19.23 40.15 6.45
N CYS A 204 -20.17 39.66 5.64
CA CYS A 204 -21.26 40.49 5.09
C CYS A 204 -22.11 41.09 6.22
N TRP A 205 -22.48 40.26 7.19
CA TRP A 205 -23.29 40.68 8.34
C TRP A 205 -22.55 41.71 9.21
N TYR A 206 -21.28 41.47 9.54
CA TYR A 206 -20.47 42.40 10.31
C TYR A 206 -20.40 43.78 9.66
N MET A 207 -20.10 43.80 8.36
CA MET A 207 -20.03 45.05 7.59
C MET A 207 -21.38 45.75 7.52
N ALA A 208 -22.47 45.01 7.30
CA ALA A 208 -23.83 45.55 7.26
C ALA A 208 -24.26 46.16 8.60
N ALA A 209 -23.97 45.47 9.71
CA ALA A 209 -24.30 45.91 11.05
C ALA A 209 -23.52 47.15 11.47
N ARG A 210 -22.21 47.15 11.22
CA ARG A 210 -21.34 48.30 11.50
C ARG A 210 -21.77 49.54 10.73
N ASP A 211 -21.99 49.38 9.42
CA ASP A 211 -22.20 50.50 8.50
C ASP A 211 -23.70 50.85 8.30
N ARG A 212 -24.61 50.14 9.00
CA ARG A 212 -26.08 50.22 8.88
C ARG A 212 -26.57 50.13 7.42
N TRP A 213 -25.97 49.24 6.64
CA TRP A 213 -26.16 49.16 5.19
C TRP A 213 -27.07 47.99 4.81
N ARG A 214 -28.32 48.30 4.41
CA ARG A 214 -29.38 47.32 4.11
C ARG A 214 -28.98 46.24 3.08
N PRO A 215 -28.36 46.57 1.92
CA PRO A 215 -27.95 45.55 0.96
C PRO A 215 -26.98 44.51 1.54
N GLY A 216 -26.14 44.88 2.51
CA GLY A 216 -25.23 43.94 3.17
C GLY A 216 -25.95 42.85 3.98
N TYR A 217 -27.10 43.16 4.60
CA TYR A 217 -27.93 42.16 5.28
C TYR A 217 -28.56 41.18 4.29
N LEU A 218 -29.03 41.68 3.13
CA LEU A 218 -29.54 40.82 2.06
C LEU A 218 -28.46 39.89 1.53
N MET A 219 -27.23 40.38 1.37
CA MET A 219 -26.09 39.56 0.97
C MET A 219 -25.76 38.47 2.01
N ALA A 220 -25.77 38.80 3.29
CA ALA A 220 -25.54 37.82 4.37
C ALA A 220 -26.64 36.74 4.41
N ALA A 221 -27.91 37.15 4.28
CA ALA A 221 -29.04 36.24 4.22
C ALA A 221 -28.95 35.33 2.98
N ALA A 222 -28.66 35.89 1.80
CA ALA A 222 -28.48 35.12 0.57
C ALA A 222 -27.34 34.09 0.69
N ALA A 223 -26.22 34.45 1.33
CA ALA A 223 -25.12 33.53 1.57
C ALA A 223 -25.53 32.35 2.48
N ALA A 224 -26.24 32.63 3.58
CA ALA A 224 -26.73 31.60 4.49
C ALA A 224 -27.77 30.68 3.83
N VAL A 225 -28.73 31.27 3.11
CA VAL A 225 -29.76 30.53 2.37
C VAL A 225 -29.12 29.63 1.31
N TYR A 226 -28.15 30.14 0.55
CA TYR A 226 -27.41 29.33 -0.42
C TYR A 226 -26.75 28.13 0.25
N ALA A 227 -26.04 28.32 1.37
CA ALA A 227 -25.33 27.21 2.00
C ALA A 227 -26.28 26.12 2.50
N LEU A 228 -27.43 26.50 3.08
CA LEU A 228 -28.47 25.55 3.45
C LEU A 228 -29.04 24.82 2.23
N ALA A 229 -29.38 25.55 1.17
CA ALA A 229 -29.87 24.96 -0.07
C ALA A 229 -28.82 24.04 -0.73
N ALA A 230 -27.55 24.42 -0.74
CA ALA A 230 -26.46 23.66 -1.32
C ALA A 230 -26.26 22.32 -0.58
N VAL A 231 -26.22 22.36 0.76
CA VAL A 231 -25.98 21.19 1.61
C VAL A 231 -27.19 20.25 1.66
N PHE A 232 -28.40 20.80 1.81
CA PHE A 232 -29.60 20.00 2.11
C PHE A 232 -30.49 19.74 0.89
N ALA A 233 -30.34 20.46 -0.22
CA ALA A 233 -31.17 20.27 -1.41
C ALA A 233 -30.35 19.97 -2.67
N LEU A 234 -29.45 20.87 -3.09
CA LEU A 234 -28.76 20.78 -4.37
C LEU A 234 -27.77 19.61 -4.43
N PHE A 235 -26.97 19.40 -3.38
CA PHE A 235 -26.05 18.27 -3.33
C PHE A 235 -26.79 16.92 -3.34
N PRO A 236 -27.80 16.69 -2.48
CA PRO A 236 -28.63 15.48 -2.55
C PRO A 236 -29.29 15.25 -3.90
N LEU A 237 -29.87 16.30 -4.51
CA LEU A 237 -30.51 16.24 -5.81
C LEU A 237 -29.56 15.71 -6.90
N LEU A 238 -28.31 16.18 -6.91
CA LEU A 238 -27.30 15.81 -7.92
C LEU A 238 -26.66 14.44 -7.67
N ASN A 239 -26.66 13.97 -6.43
CA ASN A 239 -25.88 12.80 -6.00
C ASN A 239 -26.71 11.59 -5.56
N GLY A 240 -28.02 11.74 -5.34
CA GLY A 240 -28.87 10.69 -4.80
C GLY A 240 -28.58 10.32 -3.34
N ARG A 241 -27.75 11.10 -2.63
CA ARG A 241 -27.38 10.89 -1.22
C ARG A 241 -27.03 12.21 -0.53
N SER A 242 -27.19 12.26 0.79
CA SER A 242 -26.86 13.46 1.57
C SER A 242 -25.36 13.75 1.58
N LEU A 243 -25.00 15.04 1.77
CA LEU A 243 -23.59 15.44 1.91
C LEU A 243 -22.90 14.75 3.09
N PHE A 244 -23.63 14.56 4.19
CA PHE A 244 -23.15 13.86 5.39
C PHE A 244 -22.89 12.37 5.10
N ALA A 245 -23.76 11.71 4.34
CA ALA A 245 -23.54 10.33 3.89
C ALA A 245 -22.32 10.24 2.94
N ALA A 246 -22.15 11.22 2.04
CA ALA A 246 -20.98 11.29 1.16
C ALA A 246 -19.67 11.60 1.89
N ARG A 247 -19.72 12.18 3.10
CA ARG A 247 -18.57 12.58 3.92
C ARG A 247 -18.48 11.81 5.26
N GLN A 248 -19.04 10.59 5.34
CA GLN A 248 -18.91 9.72 6.52
C GLN A 248 -17.44 9.57 6.93
N GLY A 249 -17.16 9.64 8.23
CA GLY A 249 -15.82 9.63 8.82
C GLY A 249 -15.15 11.01 8.91
N LYS A 250 -15.66 12.05 8.22
CA LYS A 250 -15.11 13.42 8.26
C LYS A 250 -16.03 14.42 8.96
N ALA A 251 -17.34 14.28 8.81
CA ALA A 251 -18.32 15.28 9.23
C ALA A 251 -19.55 14.70 9.97
N ASP A 252 -19.59 13.40 10.26
CA ASP A 252 -20.63 12.82 11.09
C ASP A 252 -20.39 13.11 12.59
N PRO A 253 -21.45 13.33 13.39
CA PRO A 253 -21.32 13.72 14.79
C PRO A 253 -20.47 12.77 15.64
N ALA A 254 -20.57 11.45 15.41
CA ALA A 254 -19.84 10.45 16.16
C ALA A 254 -18.32 10.54 15.91
N SER A 255 -17.91 10.61 14.64
CA SER A 255 -16.50 10.79 14.28
C SER A 255 -15.94 12.12 14.75
N VAL A 256 -16.73 13.19 14.69
CA VAL A 256 -16.34 14.51 15.22
C VAL A 256 -16.10 14.42 16.72
N LEU A 257 -17.03 13.85 17.49
CA LEU A 257 -16.87 13.64 18.94
C LEU A 257 -15.66 12.77 19.28
N ALA A 258 -15.50 11.63 18.60
CA ALA A 258 -14.36 10.73 18.78
C ALA A 258 -13.00 11.39 18.46
N SER A 259 -13.00 12.40 17.58
CA SER A 259 -11.78 13.13 17.23
C SER A 259 -11.27 14.08 18.32
N PHE A 260 -12.02 14.34 19.39
CA PHE A 260 -11.61 15.22 20.52
C PHE A 260 -10.74 14.51 21.56
N THR A 261 -9.73 13.76 21.12
CA THR A 261 -8.70 13.17 22.00
C THR A 261 -7.69 14.22 22.48
N LEU A 262 -6.93 13.93 23.53
CA LEU A 262 -5.87 14.83 24.03
C LEU A 262 -4.89 15.22 22.92
N ALA A 263 -4.38 14.25 22.16
CA ALA A 263 -3.42 14.49 21.08
C ALA A 263 -4.00 15.40 19.97
N ASN A 264 -5.24 15.15 19.55
CA ASN A 264 -5.89 15.96 18.52
C ASN A 264 -6.26 17.36 19.05
N ASN A 265 -6.63 17.48 20.32
CA ASN A 265 -6.90 18.77 20.95
C ASN A 265 -5.64 19.61 21.06
N LEU A 266 -4.47 19.01 21.32
CA LEU A 266 -3.18 19.71 21.25
C LEU A 266 -2.90 20.22 19.83
N CYS A 267 -3.24 19.46 18.78
CA CYS A 267 -3.15 19.94 17.39
C CYS A 267 -4.08 21.14 17.14
N ARG A 268 -5.34 21.09 17.60
CA ARG A 268 -6.30 22.20 17.50
C ARG A 268 -5.83 23.44 18.24
N LEU A 269 -5.32 23.29 19.47
CA LEU A 269 -4.76 24.38 20.27
C LEU A 269 -3.55 25.02 19.59
N ARG A 270 -2.65 24.21 19.02
CA ARG A 270 -1.52 24.72 18.22
C ARG A 270 -2.02 25.51 17.01
N ALA A 271 -3.00 24.99 16.27
CA ALA A 271 -3.59 25.66 15.11
C ALA A 271 -4.23 27.01 15.50
N LEU A 272 -5.01 27.04 16.59
CA LEU A 272 -5.58 28.25 17.18
C LEU A 272 -4.49 29.26 17.61
N GLY A 273 -3.38 28.77 18.17
CA GLY A 273 -2.22 29.61 18.50
C GLY A 273 -1.69 30.39 17.29
N TRP A 274 -1.56 29.73 16.13
CA TRP A 274 -1.13 30.39 14.89
C TRP A 274 -2.17 31.35 14.31
N VAL A 275 -3.46 31.09 14.53
CA VAL A 275 -4.53 32.04 14.16
C VAL A 275 -4.52 33.28 15.06
N ALA A 276 -4.32 33.11 16.37
CA ALA A 276 -4.38 34.18 17.35
C ALA A 276 -3.12 35.06 17.39
N LEU A 277 -1.94 34.49 17.15
CA LEU A 277 -0.65 35.17 17.22
C LEU A 277 -0.58 36.51 16.46
N PRO A 278 -0.96 36.61 15.17
CA PRO A 278 -0.91 37.88 14.43
C PRO A 278 -1.91 38.94 14.94
N ALA A 279 -2.94 38.52 15.69
CA ALA A 279 -4.03 39.38 16.15
C ALA A 279 -3.77 40.07 17.51
N LEU A 280 -2.79 39.59 18.28
CA LEU A 280 -2.56 40.01 19.68
C LEU A 280 -2.53 41.53 19.92
N PRO A 281 -1.81 42.36 19.12
CA PRO A 281 -1.75 43.80 19.35
C PRO A 281 -3.08 44.53 19.13
N LEU A 282 -4.01 43.91 18.39
CA LEU A 282 -5.28 44.51 17.99
C LEU A 282 -6.45 44.07 18.89
N LEU A 283 -6.28 43.04 19.73
CA LEU A 283 -7.35 42.50 20.59
C LEU A 283 -7.95 43.53 21.55
N ARG A 284 -7.15 44.45 22.09
CA ARG A 284 -7.66 45.40 23.10
C ARG A 284 -8.74 46.35 22.57
N ARG A 285 -8.69 46.72 21.29
CA ARG A 285 -9.58 47.75 20.68
C ARG A 285 -10.27 47.31 19.39
N GLY A 286 -9.83 46.22 18.78
CA GLY A 286 -10.35 45.68 17.52
C GLY A 286 -10.73 44.21 17.60
N TRP A 287 -11.09 43.67 18.77
CA TRP A 287 -11.46 42.26 18.94
C TRP A 287 -12.74 41.86 18.18
N ARG A 288 -13.69 42.77 17.99
CA ARG A 288 -14.99 42.48 17.36
C ARG A 288 -14.84 41.87 15.95
N PRO A 289 -14.13 42.50 15.00
CA PRO A 289 -13.91 41.89 13.68
C PRO A 289 -13.03 40.64 13.74
N LEU A 290 -12.06 40.58 14.67
CA LEU A 290 -11.15 39.43 14.84
C LEU A 290 -11.89 38.17 15.33
N LEU A 291 -12.94 38.34 16.12
CA LEU A 291 -13.79 37.25 16.57
C LEU A 291 -14.86 36.92 15.51
N ALA A 292 -15.61 37.92 15.05
CA ALA A 292 -16.81 37.70 14.24
C ALA A 292 -16.52 37.20 12.82
N ILE A 293 -15.53 37.79 12.13
CA ILE A 293 -15.31 37.53 10.70
C ILE A 293 -14.80 36.10 10.42
N PRO A 294 -13.78 35.56 11.13
CA PRO A 294 -13.30 34.21 10.87
C PRO A 294 -14.06 33.10 11.63
N ALA A 295 -15.00 33.44 12.52
CA ALA A 295 -15.64 32.48 13.44
C ALA A 295 -16.19 31.23 12.75
N ALA A 296 -17.04 31.41 11.72
CA ALA A 296 -17.68 30.28 11.05
C ALA A 296 -16.65 29.35 10.36
N ALA A 297 -15.63 29.93 9.70
CA ALA A 297 -14.57 29.15 9.08
C ALA A 297 -13.75 28.37 10.12
N LEU A 298 -13.46 28.97 11.28
CA LEU A 298 -12.77 28.30 12.39
C LEU A 298 -13.59 27.17 12.98
N VAL A 299 -14.89 27.39 13.24
CA VAL A 299 -15.78 26.34 13.78
C VAL A 299 -15.87 25.15 12.84
N LEU A 300 -16.07 25.39 11.54
CA LEU A 300 -16.16 24.31 10.55
C LEU A 300 -14.84 23.54 10.42
N THR A 301 -13.71 24.24 10.46
CA THR A 301 -12.40 23.62 10.26
C THR A 301 -11.93 22.86 11.51
N LEU A 302 -12.12 23.43 12.70
CA LEU A 302 -11.72 22.82 13.97
C LEU A 302 -12.71 21.74 14.43
N GLY A 303 -13.98 21.85 14.06
CA GLY A 303 -15.04 20.88 14.34
C GLY A 303 -15.08 19.69 13.37
N SER A 304 -14.05 19.51 12.54
CA SER A 304 -13.90 18.34 11.67
C SER A 304 -13.28 17.15 12.41
N ALA A 305 -13.60 15.93 11.97
CA ALA A 305 -12.91 14.72 12.39
C ALA A 305 -11.61 14.47 11.61
N PHE A 306 -11.38 15.20 10.52
CA PHE A 306 -10.25 15.01 9.63
C PHE A 306 -9.03 15.85 10.04
N LYS A 307 -7.93 15.18 10.42
CA LYS A 307 -6.73 15.83 10.98
C LYS A 307 -6.20 17.01 10.17
N PRO A 308 -5.96 16.91 8.85
CA PRO A 308 -5.47 18.05 8.07
C PRO A 308 -6.37 19.28 8.12
N GLN A 309 -7.69 19.12 8.33
CA GLN A 309 -8.60 20.25 8.53
C GLN A 309 -8.36 20.89 9.90
N PHE A 310 -8.54 20.15 10.99
CA PHE A 310 -8.45 20.73 12.33
C PHE A 310 -7.03 21.14 12.75
N SER A 311 -5.99 20.66 12.05
CA SER A 311 -4.60 21.11 12.21
C SER A 311 -4.21 22.27 11.28
N LEU A 312 -5.11 22.76 10.42
CA LEU A 312 -4.87 23.83 9.45
C LEU A 312 -3.70 23.55 8.51
N GLU A 313 -3.67 22.35 7.92
CA GLU A 313 -2.63 21.91 6.97
C GLU A 313 -3.18 21.81 5.54
N LEU A 314 -2.27 21.65 4.56
CA LEU A 314 -2.60 21.55 3.13
C LEU A 314 -3.39 22.78 2.64
N SER A 315 -4.51 22.56 1.94
CA SER A 315 -5.40 23.59 1.38
C SER A 315 -6.48 24.08 2.35
N HIS A 316 -6.68 23.38 3.47
CA HIS A 316 -7.74 23.67 4.44
C HIS A 316 -7.66 25.03 5.15
N PRO A 317 -6.50 25.69 5.35
CA PRO A 317 -6.50 27.01 5.97
C PRO A 317 -6.89 28.16 5.03
N ALA A 318 -7.19 27.92 3.74
CA ALA A 318 -7.45 28.99 2.76
C ALA A 318 -8.53 29.99 3.18
N ALA A 319 -9.70 29.51 3.61
CA ALA A 319 -10.80 30.36 4.05
C ALA A 319 -10.46 31.11 5.34
N VAL A 320 -9.89 30.40 6.33
CA VAL A 320 -9.46 30.98 7.61
C VAL A 320 -8.43 32.09 7.39
N MET A 321 -7.43 31.86 6.54
CA MET A 321 -6.38 32.83 6.23
C MET A 321 -6.93 34.07 5.52
N ALA A 322 -7.83 33.89 4.55
CA ALA A 322 -8.43 35.01 3.81
C ALA A 322 -9.31 35.89 4.72
N LEU A 323 -10.16 35.26 5.54
CA LEU A 323 -11.02 35.95 6.50
C LEU A 323 -10.22 36.61 7.62
N LEU A 324 -9.17 35.95 8.12
CA LEU A 324 -8.26 36.53 9.11
C LEU A 324 -7.52 37.76 8.55
N SER A 325 -7.07 37.72 7.29
CA SER A 325 -6.41 38.87 6.64
C SER A 325 -7.32 40.11 6.58
N VAL A 326 -8.59 39.90 6.21
CA VAL A 326 -9.61 40.96 6.19
C VAL A 326 -9.97 41.42 7.61
N ALA A 327 -10.09 40.50 8.56
CA ALA A 327 -10.37 40.83 9.96
C ALA A 327 -9.27 41.68 10.58
N LEU A 328 -7.99 41.38 10.31
CA LEU A 328 -6.84 42.19 10.73
C LEU A 328 -6.87 43.59 10.11
N ALA A 329 -7.21 43.70 8.81
CA ALA A 329 -7.34 45.00 8.14
C ALA A 329 -8.49 45.84 8.72
N GLN A 330 -9.63 45.20 9.01
CA GLN A 330 -10.79 45.86 9.63
C GLN A 330 -10.50 46.27 11.08
N ALA A 331 -9.88 45.41 11.88
CA ALA A 331 -9.47 45.70 13.24
C ALA A 331 -8.49 46.89 13.29
N ALA A 332 -7.49 46.90 12.41
CA ALA A 332 -6.56 48.01 12.29
C ALA A 332 -7.27 49.33 11.94
N ALA A 333 -8.28 49.30 11.06
CA ALA A 333 -9.05 50.49 10.71
C ALA A 333 -9.89 51.02 11.89
N GLU A 334 -10.49 50.15 12.69
CA GLU A 334 -11.32 50.53 13.84
C GLU A 334 -10.49 51.07 15.02
N THR A 335 -9.28 50.53 15.24
CA THR A 335 -8.39 50.96 16.33
C THR A 335 -7.86 52.39 16.18
N ARG A 336 -7.98 53.00 14.99
CA ARG A 336 -7.62 54.39 14.70
C ARG A 336 -8.51 55.41 15.42
N GLY A 337 -9.76 55.06 15.75
CA GLY A 337 -10.78 56.00 16.20
C GLY A 337 -10.72 56.47 17.67
N ALA A 338 -9.71 56.09 18.46
CA ALA A 338 -9.82 56.16 19.93
C ALA A 338 -8.59 56.66 20.73
N GLY A 339 -7.79 57.63 20.24
CA GLY A 339 -6.75 58.21 21.11
C GLY A 339 -5.91 59.37 20.56
N PRO A 340 -5.23 60.13 21.44
CA PRO A 340 -4.46 61.34 21.10
C PRO A 340 -3.21 61.05 20.24
N PRO A 341 -2.74 62.02 19.44
CA PRO A 341 -1.67 61.86 18.45
C PRO A 341 -0.30 61.45 19.04
N ALA A 342 -0.05 61.66 20.34
CA ALA A 342 1.17 61.24 21.03
C ALA A 342 1.35 59.71 21.13
N GLY A 343 0.29 58.91 20.87
CA GLY A 343 0.30 57.44 20.92
C GLY A 343 0.56 56.73 19.59
N ARG A 344 0.91 57.46 18.52
CA ARG A 344 1.00 56.96 17.13
C ARG A 344 1.90 55.71 16.98
N TRP A 345 2.93 55.58 17.81
CA TRP A 345 3.80 54.40 17.84
C TRP A 345 3.08 53.14 18.36
N ARG A 346 2.24 53.26 19.40
CA ARG A 346 1.47 52.14 19.98
C ARG A 346 0.30 51.73 19.10
N SER A 347 -0.33 52.67 18.41
CA SER A 347 -1.54 52.42 17.62
C SER A 347 -1.28 52.01 16.17
N VAL A 348 -0.09 52.24 15.62
CA VAL A 348 0.24 51.98 14.20
C VAL A 348 1.51 51.15 14.02
N LEU A 349 2.63 51.58 14.63
CA LEU A 349 3.93 50.94 14.41
C LEU A 349 4.05 49.58 15.12
N LEU A 350 3.52 49.47 16.34
CA LEU A 350 3.54 48.22 17.10
C LEU A 350 2.74 47.08 16.41
N PRO A 351 1.48 47.27 15.97
CA PRO A 351 0.78 46.24 15.21
C PRO A 351 1.48 45.87 13.90
N ALA A 352 2.04 46.83 13.17
CA ALA A 352 2.75 46.58 11.92
C ALA A 352 4.05 45.76 12.15
N ALA A 353 4.87 46.17 13.12
CA ALA A 353 6.10 45.45 13.47
C ALA A 353 5.81 44.05 14.01
N TRP A 354 4.78 43.90 14.85
CA TRP A 354 4.36 42.60 15.38
C TRP A 354 3.88 41.67 14.27
N LEU A 355 3.07 42.16 13.34
CA LEU A 355 2.54 41.34 12.25
C LEU A 355 3.68 40.83 11.35
N LEU A 356 4.68 41.67 11.08
CA LEU A 356 5.90 41.25 10.38
C LEU A 356 6.70 40.21 11.20
N ALA A 357 6.91 40.45 12.49
CA ALA A 357 7.64 39.54 13.38
C ALA A 357 6.93 38.18 13.50
N ALA A 358 5.61 38.17 13.69
CA ALA A 358 4.80 36.95 13.73
C ALA A 358 4.84 36.19 12.39
N THR A 359 4.85 36.91 11.27
CA THR A 359 4.99 36.31 9.93
C THR A 359 6.35 35.65 9.76
N LEU A 360 7.43 36.35 10.13
CA LEU A 360 8.80 35.83 10.07
C LEU A 360 9.02 34.67 11.04
N ALA A 361 8.50 34.74 12.25
CA ALA A 361 8.61 33.67 13.25
C ALA A 361 7.84 32.42 12.80
N ALA A 362 6.61 32.57 12.30
CA ALA A 362 5.84 31.46 11.75
C ALA A 362 6.55 30.84 10.53
N HIS A 363 7.13 31.67 9.67
CA HIS A 363 7.90 31.22 8.53
C HIS A 363 9.18 30.48 8.95
N ALA A 364 9.97 31.02 9.87
CA ALA A 364 11.18 30.38 10.39
C ALA A 364 10.87 29.02 11.02
N TRP A 365 9.74 28.89 11.71
CA TRP A 365 9.38 27.64 12.39
C TRP A 365 8.74 26.60 11.47
N ARG A 366 7.77 26.99 10.61
CA ARG A 366 6.98 26.05 9.79
C ARG A 366 6.84 26.42 8.31
N GLY A 367 7.54 27.44 7.87
CA GLY A 367 7.51 27.89 6.49
C GLY A 367 8.15 26.91 5.51
N PHE A 368 7.67 26.96 4.28
CA PHE A 368 8.07 26.09 3.17
C PHE A 368 9.00 26.79 2.18
N LEU A 369 9.02 28.13 2.18
CA LEU A 369 9.95 28.94 1.38
C LEU A 369 11.38 28.87 1.95
N PRO A 370 12.41 29.24 1.16
CA PRO A 370 13.79 29.29 1.65
C PRO A 370 13.95 30.08 2.96
N GLY A 371 14.64 29.48 3.93
CA GLY A 371 14.79 30.05 5.28
C GLY A 371 13.73 29.59 6.28
N GLY A 372 12.69 28.86 5.84
CA GLY A 372 11.67 28.30 6.72
C GLY A 372 11.98 26.89 7.22
N GLY A 373 11.47 26.54 8.41
CA GLY A 373 11.77 25.29 9.13
C GLY A 373 11.24 24.01 8.47
N ARG A 374 10.35 24.11 7.48
CA ARG A 374 9.87 22.98 6.65
C ARG A 374 10.33 23.05 5.20
N CYS A 375 11.28 23.94 4.87
CA CYS A 375 11.79 24.08 3.51
C CYS A 375 12.64 22.87 3.10
N GLN A 376 12.06 22.03 2.26
CA GLN A 376 12.73 20.86 1.68
C GLN A 376 13.28 21.15 0.28
N ALA A 377 14.06 20.21 -0.28
CA ALA A 377 14.62 20.33 -1.63
C ALA A 377 13.55 20.61 -2.70
N VAL A 378 12.37 20.00 -2.56
CA VAL A 378 11.20 20.12 -3.43
C VAL A 378 10.71 21.56 -3.65
N TYR A 379 10.97 22.49 -2.73
CA TYR A 379 10.51 23.89 -2.84
C TYR A 379 11.62 24.87 -3.21
N ARG A 380 12.88 24.44 -3.28
CA ARG A 380 14.03 25.35 -3.50
C ARG A 380 14.82 25.06 -4.77
N ARG A 381 14.59 23.90 -5.39
CA ARG A 381 15.33 23.46 -6.58
C ARG A 381 14.39 22.88 -7.61
N VAL A 382 14.54 23.30 -8.87
CA VAL A 382 13.86 22.71 -10.01
C VAL A 382 14.36 21.29 -10.23
N HIS A 383 13.43 20.33 -10.34
CA HIS A 383 13.79 18.94 -10.61
C HIS A 383 13.97 18.70 -12.11
N PRO A 384 15.14 18.23 -12.57
CA PRO A 384 15.38 18.06 -13.99
C PRO A 384 14.42 17.05 -14.65
N ALA A 385 14.11 15.93 -14.00
CA ALA A 385 13.20 14.92 -14.57
C ALA A 385 11.76 15.42 -14.78
N GLY A 386 11.28 16.42 -14.03
CA GLY A 386 9.97 17.01 -14.28
C GLY A 386 9.94 17.97 -15.46
N LEU A 387 11.08 18.63 -15.76
CA LEU A 387 11.21 19.41 -16.99
C LEU A 387 11.13 18.51 -18.22
N GLU A 388 11.71 17.32 -18.13
CA GLU A 388 11.63 16.29 -19.17
C GLU A 388 10.20 15.78 -19.34
N ALA A 389 9.56 15.37 -18.25
CA ALA A 389 8.16 14.94 -18.25
C ALA A 389 7.25 16.00 -18.88
N LEU A 390 7.42 17.27 -18.49
CA LEU A 390 6.65 18.39 -19.05
C LEU A 390 6.92 18.58 -20.55
N TRP A 391 8.18 18.52 -20.98
CA TRP A 391 8.53 18.66 -22.39
C TRP A 391 7.91 17.55 -23.25
N LEU A 392 7.94 16.30 -22.77
CA LEU A 392 7.39 15.15 -23.47
C LEU A 392 5.85 15.17 -23.45
N ALA A 393 5.24 15.47 -22.30
CA ALA A 393 3.79 15.65 -22.14
C ALA A 393 3.22 16.72 -23.09
N ARG A 394 3.97 17.81 -23.33
CA ARG A 394 3.57 18.88 -24.25
C ARG A 394 3.54 18.46 -25.72
N GLN A 395 4.18 17.36 -26.07
CA GLN A 395 4.16 16.80 -27.41
C GLN A 395 3.13 15.68 -27.57
N ALA A 396 2.49 15.24 -26.47
CA ALA A 396 1.44 14.24 -26.55
C ALA A 396 0.24 14.79 -27.34
N PRO A 397 -0.35 13.98 -28.25
CA PRO A 397 -1.59 14.36 -28.93
C PRO A 397 -2.67 14.71 -27.90
N ARG A 398 -3.43 15.78 -28.16
CA ARG A 398 -4.50 16.25 -27.26
C ARG A 398 -5.80 15.45 -27.38
N ALA A 399 -5.99 14.80 -28.53
CA ALA A 399 -7.09 13.87 -28.78
C ALA A 399 -6.72 12.45 -28.34
N GLY A 400 -7.74 11.64 -28.12
CA GLY A 400 -7.63 10.24 -27.71
C GLY A 400 -7.45 10.07 -26.20
N LEU A 401 -7.91 8.92 -25.72
CA LEU A 401 -7.80 8.53 -24.32
C LEU A 401 -6.34 8.26 -23.96
N LEU A 402 -5.83 8.98 -22.95
CA LEU A 402 -4.48 8.78 -22.41
C LEU A 402 -4.51 8.18 -21.01
N ALA A 403 -3.74 7.11 -20.80
CA ALA A 403 -3.45 6.56 -19.47
C ALA A 403 -2.03 6.92 -19.02
N THR A 404 -1.89 7.16 -17.71
CA THR A 404 -0.63 7.59 -17.11
C THR A 404 -0.58 7.28 -15.62
N ASP A 405 0.60 7.41 -15.02
CA ASP A 405 0.77 7.33 -13.57
C ASP A 405 0.16 8.54 -12.85
N ALA A 406 -0.36 8.34 -11.63
CA ALA A 406 -0.99 9.41 -10.85
C ALA A 406 -0.07 10.62 -10.60
N ARG A 407 1.25 10.42 -10.54
CA ARG A 407 2.24 11.50 -10.39
C ARG A 407 2.54 12.25 -11.67
N LEU A 408 2.32 11.60 -12.83
CA LEU A 408 2.56 12.19 -14.15
C LEU A 408 1.30 12.85 -14.72
N ALA A 409 0.14 12.50 -14.21
CA ALA A 409 -1.14 12.99 -14.70
C ALA A 409 -1.23 14.53 -14.70
N ALA A 410 -0.65 15.22 -13.71
CA ALA A 410 -0.64 16.68 -13.66
C ALA A 410 0.02 17.34 -14.90
N PHE A 411 0.99 16.68 -15.54
CA PHE A 411 1.65 17.20 -16.75
C PHE A 411 0.79 17.08 -18.01
N VAL A 412 -0.18 16.16 -18.01
CA VAL A 412 -1.04 15.86 -19.17
C VAL A 412 -2.52 16.18 -18.93
N ALA A 413 -2.89 16.66 -17.75
CA ALA A 413 -4.29 16.84 -17.35
C ALA A 413 -5.05 17.92 -18.13
N ASN A 414 -4.37 18.83 -18.83
CA ASN A 414 -5.00 19.83 -19.71
C ASN A 414 -5.43 19.19 -21.06
N ARG A 415 -6.28 18.17 -20.99
CA ARG A 415 -6.84 17.43 -22.12
C ARG A 415 -8.24 16.91 -21.77
N ARG A 416 -8.96 16.41 -22.79
CA ARG A 416 -10.34 15.96 -22.63
C ARG A 416 -10.46 14.68 -21.81
N ASP A 417 -9.72 13.67 -22.26
CA ASP A 417 -9.81 12.30 -21.79
C ASP A 417 -8.43 11.84 -21.29
N VAL A 418 -8.33 11.73 -19.96
CA VAL A 418 -7.14 11.25 -19.25
C VAL A 418 -7.57 10.41 -18.06
N LEU A 419 -6.87 9.31 -17.84
CA LEU A 419 -7.07 8.41 -16.72
C LEU A 419 -5.74 8.06 -16.06
N THR A 420 -5.80 7.80 -14.77
CA THR A 420 -4.74 7.05 -14.10
C THR A 420 -4.95 5.57 -14.33
N TRP A 421 -3.91 4.78 -14.12
CA TRP A 421 -4.01 3.33 -14.14
C TRP A 421 -5.00 2.76 -13.11
N GLU A 422 -5.28 3.48 -12.01
CA GLU A 422 -6.29 3.11 -11.01
C GLU A 422 -7.73 3.27 -11.53
N ASP A 423 -7.97 4.28 -12.37
CA ASP A 423 -9.29 4.55 -12.96
C ASP A 423 -9.48 3.83 -14.32
N TYR A 424 -8.42 3.20 -14.85
CA TYR A 424 -8.46 2.49 -16.12
C TYR A 424 -9.14 1.13 -15.98
N ASP A 425 -10.14 0.91 -16.81
CA ASP A 425 -10.90 -0.35 -16.91
C ASP A 425 -10.91 -0.77 -18.40
N PRO A 426 -10.19 -1.83 -18.79
CA PRO A 426 -10.07 -2.24 -20.19
C PRO A 426 -11.41 -2.68 -20.81
N ALA A 427 -12.42 -3.04 -20.00
CA ALA A 427 -13.75 -3.38 -20.51
C ALA A 427 -14.57 -2.15 -20.92
N ARG A 428 -14.20 -0.96 -20.44
CA ARG A 428 -14.95 0.30 -20.65
C ARG A 428 -14.17 1.36 -21.42
N HIS A 429 -12.86 1.21 -21.49
CA HIS A 429 -11.96 2.25 -21.96
C HIS A 429 -11.09 1.71 -23.09
N ASP A 430 -11.30 2.25 -24.29
CA ASP A 430 -10.41 2.00 -25.42
C ASP A 430 -9.22 2.96 -25.36
N LEU A 431 -8.06 2.41 -25.03
CA LEU A 431 -6.86 3.19 -24.76
C LEU A 431 -6.10 3.48 -26.05
N GLU A 432 -5.83 4.75 -26.33
CA GLU A 432 -5.12 5.18 -27.55
C GLU A 432 -3.68 5.64 -27.28
N LEU A 433 -3.45 6.22 -26.09
CA LEU A 433 -2.18 6.82 -25.71
C LEU A 433 -1.75 6.36 -24.32
N VAL A 434 -0.44 6.19 -24.16
CA VAL A 434 0.19 5.95 -22.87
C VAL A 434 1.32 6.92 -22.67
N PHE A 435 1.38 7.58 -21.51
CA PHE A 435 2.52 8.37 -21.08
C PHE A 435 2.96 7.91 -19.70
N ASP A 436 4.12 7.26 -19.59
CA ASP A 436 4.61 6.75 -18.31
C ASP A 436 6.15 6.67 -18.28
N HIS A 437 6.69 6.42 -17.09
CA HIS A 437 8.08 6.01 -16.89
C HIS A 437 8.34 4.67 -17.57
N VAL A 438 9.44 4.56 -18.31
CA VAL A 438 9.80 3.32 -19.02
C VAL A 438 9.95 2.12 -18.10
N GLU A 439 10.50 2.34 -16.90
CA GLU A 439 10.63 1.31 -15.86
C GLU A 439 9.28 0.77 -15.39
N ARG A 440 8.24 1.62 -15.36
CA ARG A 440 6.89 1.23 -14.92
C ARG A 440 6.07 0.61 -16.03
N LEU A 441 6.36 0.94 -17.29
CA LEU A 441 5.66 0.36 -18.43
C LEU A 441 5.79 -1.17 -18.46
N ALA A 442 6.93 -1.73 -18.05
CA ALA A 442 7.14 -3.17 -17.97
C ALA A 442 6.25 -3.86 -16.92
N ALA A 443 5.84 -3.14 -15.87
CA ALA A 443 4.97 -3.65 -14.82
C ALA A 443 3.47 -3.53 -15.17
N ARG A 444 3.11 -2.82 -16.24
CA ARG A 444 1.71 -2.66 -16.66
C ARG A 444 1.22 -3.93 -17.36
N ARG A 445 0.29 -4.64 -16.72
CA ARG A 445 -0.21 -5.93 -17.17
C ARG A 445 -1.43 -5.85 -18.09
N GLN A 446 -2.18 -4.75 -18.08
CA GLN A 446 -3.35 -4.52 -18.94
C GLN A 446 -3.43 -3.04 -19.34
N PRO A 447 -3.31 -2.69 -20.64
CA PRO A 447 -2.85 -3.58 -21.71
C PRO A 447 -1.40 -4.04 -21.49
N ASP A 448 -1.00 -5.18 -22.04
CA ASP A 448 0.40 -5.61 -22.06
C ASP A 448 1.16 -4.77 -23.09
N LEU A 449 1.70 -3.64 -22.62
CA LEU A 449 2.40 -2.68 -23.47
C LEU A 449 3.72 -3.23 -24.00
N ARG A 450 4.35 -4.17 -23.28
CA ARG A 450 5.62 -4.76 -23.71
C ARG A 450 5.39 -5.64 -24.93
N GLU A 451 4.39 -6.52 -24.87
CA GLU A 451 4.05 -7.38 -25.99
C GLU A 451 3.45 -6.58 -27.15
N GLY A 452 2.59 -5.61 -26.84
CA GLY A 452 2.03 -4.69 -27.82
C GLY A 452 3.10 -3.88 -28.58
N LEU A 453 4.21 -3.49 -27.93
CA LEU A 453 5.34 -2.84 -28.61
C LEU A 453 6.14 -3.80 -29.51
N ARG A 454 6.23 -5.10 -29.17
CA ARG A 454 6.90 -6.13 -30.01
C ARG A 454 6.09 -6.45 -31.26
N GLN A 455 4.80 -6.70 -31.07
CA GLN A 455 3.85 -6.96 -32.16
C GLN A 455 3.59 -5.70 -32.99
N GLY A 456 3.95 -4.55 -32.42
CA GLY A 456 3.78 -3.23 -33.01
C GLY A 456 2.32 -2.81 -33.14
N GLU A 457 1.49 -3.33 -32.23
CA GLU A 457 0.19 -2.77 -31.87
C GLU A 457 0.37 -1.38 -31.26
N TRP A 458 1.43 -1.21 -30.45
CA TRP A 458 1.84 0.07 -29.91
C TRP A 458 3.10 0.56 -30.62
N GLY A 459 3.14 1.85 -30.93
CA GLY A 459 4.30 2.54 -31.45
C GLY A 459 4.79 3.60 -30.48
N CYS A 460 6.08 3.60 -30.20
CA CYS A 460 6.74 4.66 -29.46
C CYS A 460 6.78 5.93 -30.30
N VAL A 461 5.98 6.93 -29.91
CA VAL A 461 5.94 8.25 -30.56
C VAL A 461 7.13 9.08 -30.10
N LEU A 462 7.37 9.13 -28.79
CA LEU A 462 8.50 9.85 -28.20
C LEU A 462 9.07 9.07 -27.02
N TYR A 463 10.39 9.12 -26.92
CA TYR A 463 11.13 8.47 -25.85
C TYR A 463 12.41 9.24 -25.53
N ASP A 464 12.56 9.73 -24.31
CA ASP A 464 13.75 10.48 -23.89
C ASP A 464 14.73 9.62 -23.07
N GLY A 465 14.45 8.31 -22.95
CA GLY A 465 15.20 7.37 -22.14
C GLY A 465 14.70 7.25 -20.68
N THR A 466 13.72 8.05 -20.27
CA THR A 466 13.12 8.06 -18.92
C THR A 466 11.62 7.89 -19.01
N TYR A 467 10.98 8.67 -19.88
CA TYR A 467 9.55 8.65 -20.16
C TYR A 467 9.32 8.22 -21.60
N ALA A 468 8.27 7.43 -21.79
CA ALA A 468 7.81 7.03 -23.10
C ALA A 468 6.36 7.50 -23.32
N LEU A 469 6.11 8.05 -24.51
CA LEU A 469 4.79 8.28 -25.04
C LEU A 469 4.54 7.25 -26.14
N LEU A 470 3.59 6.34 -25.87
CA LEU A 470 3.17 5.30 -26.78
C LEU A 470 1.82 5.67 -27.39
N ARG A 471 1.62 5.26 -28.63
CA ARG A 471 0.34 5.40 -29.36
C ARG A 471 -0.03 4.08 -30.02
N ARG A 472 -1.28 3.69 -29.88
CA ARG A 472 -1.83 2.51 -30.56
C ARG A 472 -1.84 2.75 -32.08
N GLY A 473 -1.34 1.79 -32.85
CA GLY A 473 -1.11 1.90 -34.29
C GLY A 473 0.01 2.90 -34.69
N GLY A 474 0.84 3.34 -33.75
CA GLY A 474 1.94 4.28 -34.00
C GLY A 474 3.15 3.66 -34.71
N GLY A 475 4.07 4.52 -35.19
CA GLY A 475 5.33 4.09 -35.81
C GLY A 475 6.24 3.30 -34.86
N ARG A 476 6.94 2.29 -35.38
CA ARG A 476 7.70 1.29 -34.59
C ARG A 476 9.18 1.63 -34.39
N LEU A 477 9.67 2.73 -34.99
CA LEU A 477 11.09 3.03 -35.16
C LEU A 477 11.90 3.00 -33.84
N ARG A 478 11.26 3.34 -32.71
CA ARG A 478 11.91 3.41 -31.39
C ARG A 478 11.39 2.38 -30.39
N ASN A 479 10.57 1.42 -30.83
CA ASN A 479 10.07 0.36 -29.95
C ASN A 479 11.23 -0.47 -29.39
N ALA A 480 12.24 -0.75 -30.22
CA ALA A 480 13.43 -1.49 -29.80
C ALA A 480 14.18 -0.79 -28.65
N ASP A 481 14.36 0.54 -28.74
CA ASP A 481 15.00 1.33 -27.69
C ASP A 481 14.22 1.22 -26.36
N VAL A 482 12.90 1.41 -26.43
CA VAL A 482 12.02 1.33 -25.25
C VAL A 482 12.06 -0.08 -24.65
N LEU A 483 11.96 -1.11 -25.49
CA LEU A 483 11.99 -2.51 -25.07
C LEU A 483 13.33 -2.96 -24.47
N ALA A 484 14.45 -2.39 -24.93
CA ALA A 484 15.77 -2.62 -24.36
C ALA A 484 15.92 -1.97 -22.99
N ASP A 485 15.45 -0.73 -22.88
CA ASP A 485 15.53 0.06 -21.66
C ASP A 485 14.51 -0.39 -20.59
N MET A 486 13.42 -1.07 -20.98
CA MET A 486 12.51 -1.79 -20.07
C MET A 486 13.17 -3.00 -19.38
N ARG A 487 14.30 -3.52 -19.90
CA ARG A 487 14.94 -4.77 -19.44
C ARG A 487 16.23 -4.56 -18.65
N THR A 488 16.85 -3.39 -18.77
CA THR A 488 18.17 -3.13 -18.20
C THR A 488 18.09 -2.06 -17.12
N PRO A 489 18.77 -2.21 -15.98
CA PRO A 489 18.90 -1.12 -15.01
C PRO A 489 19.61 0.07 -15.66
N ILE A 490 18.96 1.24 -15.63
CA ILE A 490 19.51 2.48 -16.18
C ILE A 490 19.81 3.46 -15.04
N VAL A 491 21.04 3.95 -15.01
CA VAL A 491 21.45 4.99 -14.07
C VAL A 491 21.67 6.30 -14.82
N ARG A 492 20.90 7.33 -14.45
CA ARG A 492 21.01 8.69 -15.02
C ARG A 492 21.99 9.54 -14.22
N LEU A 493 23.08 9.95 -14.88
CA LEU A 493 24.18 10.72 -14.26
C LEU A 493 23.82 12.18 -13.99
N ALA A 494 22.75 12.70 -14.59
CA ALA A 494 22.32 14.08 -14.40
C ALA A 494 21.50 14.31 -13.13
N TYR A 495 20.90 13.27 -12.54
CA TYR A 495 20.00 13.42 -11.37
C TYR A 495 20.73 13.24 -10.03
N THR A 496 22.05 13.11 -10.07
CA THR A 496 22.86 12.62 -8.96
C THR A 496 23.86 13.68 -8.50
N LYS A 497 24.48 13.45 -7.33
CA LYS A 497 25.43 14.38 -6.69
C LYS A 497 26.72 14.53 -7.54
N SER A 498 27.43 15.66 -7.43
CA SER A 498 28.83 15.82 -7.92
C SER A 498 29.59 16.89 -7.15
N GLU A 499 30.91 16.88 -7.36
CA GLU A 499 31.85 17.90 -6.89
C GLU A 499 32.24 18.90 -8.01
N GLY A 500 31.72 18.71 -9.22
CA GLY A 500 31.86 19.64 -10.34
C GLY A 500 30.95 19.30 -11.53
N GLY A 501 30.92 20.19 -12.53
CA GLY A 501 30.03 20.08 -13.70
C GLY A 501 28.66 20.73 -13.49
N GLY A 502 27.91 20.92 -14.57
CA GLY A 502 26.56 21.50 -14.57
C GLY A 502 25.55 20.59 -15.27
N ASN A 503 24.28 20.73 -14.95
CA ASN A 503 23.20 20.03 -15.66
C ASN A 503 22.69 20.91 -16.78
N ARG A 504 22.46 20.31 -17.96
CA ARG A 504 21.86 20.99 -19.10
C ARG A 504 20.73 20.15 -19.67
N PHE A 505 19.55 20.75 -19.79
CA PHE A 505 18.44 20.13 -20.51
C PHE A 505 18.70 20.15 -22.01
N VAL A 506 18.54 19.01 -22.66
CA VAL A 506 18.66 18.79 -24.10
C VAL A 506 17.33 18.21 -24.60
N PRO A 507 16.55 18.95 -25.41
CA PRO A 507 15.28 18.46 -25.96
C PRO A 507 15.43 17.07 -26.61
N GLY A 508 14.54 16.14 -26.28
CA GLY A 508 14.54 14.76 -26.80
C GLY A 508 15.57 13.80 -26.19
N ARG A 509 16.45 14.29 -25.32
CA ARG A 509 17.50 13.49 -24.64
C ARG A 509 17.48 13.64 -23.12
N GLY A 510 16.61 14.51 -22.63
CA GLY A 510 16.53 14.84 -21.22
C GLY A 510 17.70 15.69 -20.75
N VAL A 511 18.04 15.58 -19.47
CA VAL A 511 19.08 16.37 -18.83
C VAL A 511 20.37 15.58 -18.88
N VAL A 512 21.41 16.24 -19.39
CA VAL A 512 22.76 15.68 -19.47
C VAL A 512 23.67 16.42 -18.49
N ARG A 513 24.66 15.73 -17.96
CA ARG A 513 25.69 16.32 -17.10
C ARG A 513 26.84 16.82 -17.98
N GLU A 514 27.09 18.13 -17.97
CA GLU A 514 28.25 18.74 -18.62
C GLU A 514 29.42 18.89 -17.63
N TRP A 515 30.55 18.29 -17.97
CA TRP A 515 31.84 18.54 -17.36
C TRP A 515 32.68 19.39 -18.31
N ARG A 516 33.25 20.48 -17.78
CA ARG A 516 34.22 21.30 -18.50
C ARG A 516 35.62 20.97 -18.00
N GLY A 517 36.48 20.57 -18.92
CA GLY A 517 37.85 20.17 -18.65
C GLY A 517 38.64 21.24 -17.88
N ARG A 518 39.44 20.78 -16.91
CA ARG A 518 40.30 21.61 -16.05
C ARG A 518 41.77 21.25 -16.32
N ARG A 519 42.65 22.26 -16.46
CA ARG A 519 44.06 22.07 -16.85
C ARG A 519 44.91 21.32 -15.80
N ALA A 520 44.57 21.37 -14.52
CA ALA A 520 45.49 20.99 -13.44
C ALA A 520 44.96 19.99 -12.39
N ARG A 521 43.65 19.72 -12.30
CA ARG A 521 43.08 18.92 -11.19
C ARG A 521 41.98 17.97 -11.66
N GLU A 522 42.09 16.70 -11.29
CA GLU A 522 41.04 15.68 -11.41
C GLU A 522 39.94 15.94 -10.36
N ALA A 523 38.68 15.76 -10.73
CA ALA A 523 37.56 15.78 -9.78
C ALA A 523 36.39 14.91 -10.26
N TRP A 524 35.46 14.62 -9.37
CA TRP A 524 34.25 13.87 -9.72
C TRP A 524 33.30 14.70 -10.57
N ALA A 525 33.16 14.30 -11.84
CA ALA A 525 32.23 14.90 -12.79
C ALA A 525 30.79 14.45 -12.52
N ALA A 526 30.60 13.18 -12.16
CA ALA A 526 29.31 12.63 -11.75
C ALA A 526 29.51 11.45 -10.80
N TYR A 527 28.69 11.39 -9.76
CA TYR A 527 28.37 10.14 -9.08
C TYR A 527 27.09 9.59 -9.71
N GLY A 528 26.94 8.29 -9.87
CA GLY A 528 25.73 7.70 -10.42
C GLY A 528 24.66 7.52 -9.35
N GLY A 529 23.45 7.17 -9.79
CA GLY A 529 22.48 6.53 -8.92
C GLY A 529 22.93 5.10 -8.62
N ARG A 530 22.31 4.49 -7.63
CA ARG A 530 22.57 3.09 -7.29
C ARG A 530 21.72 2.16 -8.15
N ALA A 531 22.31 1.09 -8.67
CA ALA A 531 21.62 0.00 -9.33
C ALA A 531 21.94 -1.31 -8.61
N ALA A 532 20.91 -2.10 -8.30
CA ALA A 532 21.10 -3.46 -7.82
C ALA A 532 21.41 -4.35 -9.02
N LEU A 533 22.56 -5.02 -9.00
CA LEU A 533 22.96 -5.99 -10.01
C LEU A 533 23.15 -7.36 -9.37
N GLU A 534 22.63 -8.38 -10.05
CA GLU A 534 22.83 -9.79 -9.70
C GLU A 534 24.27 -10.26 -9.99
N PRO A 535 24.71 -11.41 -9.45
CA PRO A 535 25.98 -12.02 -9.82
C PRO A 535 26.12 -12.28 -11.32
N GLY A 536 27.32 -12.05 -11.84
CA GLY A 536 27.67 -12.33 -13.24
C GLY A 536 28.62 -11.32 -13.86
N SER A 537 28.94 -11.55 -15.13
CA SER A 537 29.67 -10.61 -15.96
C SER A 537 28.73 -9.55 -16.50
N TRP A 538 29.04 -8.30 -16.20
CA TRP A 538 28.29 -7.14 -16.63
C TRP A 538 29.17 -6.18 -17.40
N ARG A 539 28.51 -5.38 -18.21
CA ARG A 539 29.07 -4.27 -18.94
C ARG A 539 28.32 -3.02 -18.55
N ALA A 540 28.99 -2.12 -17.86
CA ALA A 540 28.47 -0.77 -17.64
C ALA A 540 28.75 0.06 -18.89
N VAL A 541 27.72 0.30 -19.70
CA VAL A 541 27.78 1.06 -20.95
C VAL A 541 27.50 2.53 -20.65
N PHE A 542 28.57 3.33 -20.59
CA PHE A 542 28.51 4.78 -20.41
C PHE A 542 28.21 5.44 -21.75
N ARG A 543 27.14 6.23 -21.81
CA ARG A 543 26.78 7.02 -22.99
C ARG A 543 27.14 8.48 -22.77
N PHE A 544 28.00 9.01 -23.64
CA PHE A 544 28.60 10.33 -23.47
C PHE A 544 28.94 11.00 -24.81
N GLN A 545 29.29 12.29 -24.77
CA GLN A 545 29.77 13.07 -25.91
C GLN A 545 31.04 13.82 -25.49
N ARG A 546 32.03 13.82 -26.38
CA ARG A 546 33.30 14.51 -26.15
C ARG A 546 33.27 15.92 -26.71
N GLY A 547 33.89 16.85 -25.97
CA GLY A 547 34.10 18.21 -26.39
C GLY A 547 35.59 18.54 -26.57
N ARG A 548 35.99 19.74 -26.17
CA ARG A 548 37.36 20.23 -26.33
C ARG A 548 38.30 19.59 -25.31
N GLN A 549 39.45 19.10 -25.77
CA GLN A 549 40.55 18.67 -24.89
C GLN A 549 41.36 19.89 -24.41
N ARG A 550 41.66 19.95 -23.10
CA ARG A 550 42.47 21.00 -22.47
C ARG A 550 43.65 20.35 -21.72
N GLY A 551 44.84 20.43 -22.29
CA GLY A 551 46.04 19.78 -21.77
C GLY A 551 46.42 18.54 -22.58
N ALA A 552 47.30 17.69 -22.03
CA ALA A 552 47.78 16.49 -22.70
C ALA A 552 46.66 15.45 -22.93
N ALA A 553 46.84 14.59 -23.95
CA ALA A 553 45.80 13.66 -24.42
C ALA A 553 45.52 12.50 -23.45
N ASP A 554 46.46 12.17 -22.58
CA ASP A 554 46.35 11.20 -21.50
C ASP A 554 45.46 11.66 -20.33
N ARG A 555 45.06 12.94 -20.31
CA ARG A 555 44.25 13.54 -19.25
C ARG A 555 42.75 13.58 -19.56
N ALA A 556 42.19 12.47 -20.05
CA ALA A 556 40.78 12.40 -20.47
C ALA A 556 39.80 12.13 -19.31
N GLY A 557 40.27 11.64 -18.16
CA GLY A 557 39.44 11.17 -17.04
C GLY A 557 39.14 9.67 -17.13
N SER A 558 38.25 9.17 -16.26
CA SER A 558 37.88 7.74 -16.20
C SER A 558 36.39 7.50 -15.96
N PHE A 559 35.88 6.39 -16.49
CA PHE A 559 34.61 5.79 -16.12
C PHE A 559 34.85 4.67 -15.11
N GLU A 560 34.15 4.70 -13.99
CA GLU A 560 34.34 3.77 -12.88
C GLU A 560 33.00 3.19 -12.43
N VAL A 561 33.03 2.00 -11.83
CA VAL A 561 31.87 1.39 -11.17
C VAL A 561 32.28 0.99 -9.77
N TRP A 562 31.48 1.36 -8.78
CA TRP A 562 31.75 1.18 -7.35
C TRP A 562 30.63 0.38 -6.70
N GLN A 563 30.96 -0.50 -5.76
CA GLN A 563 30.01 -1.09 -4.81
C GLN A 563 29.74 -0.07 -3.71
N SER A 564 28.47 0.06 -3.27
CA SER A 564 28.05 1.09 -2.31
C SER A 564 28.26 0.72 -0.84
N ALA A 565 28.30 -0.58 -0.51
CA ALA A 565 28.48 -1.08 0.86
C ALA A 565 29.05 -2.52 0.84
N PRO A 566 30.26 -2.75 1.36
CA PRO A 566 31.28 -1.73 1.66
C PRO A 566 31.66 -0.96 0.39
N GLU A 567 32.09 0.30 0.55
CA GLU A 567 32.45 1.15 -0.58
C GLU A 567 33.74 0.66 -1.23
N ARG A 568 33.64 0.10 -2.45
CA ARG A 568 34.78 -0.51 -3.16
C ARG A 568 34.71 -0.26 -4.65
N ARG A 569 35.82 0.13 -5.29
CA ARG A 569 35.87 0.22 -6.75
C ARG A 569 35.92 -1.17 -7.38
N LEU A 570 34.94 -1.48 -8.22
CA LEU A 570 34.81 -2.76 -8.90
C LEU A 570 35.51 -2.75 -10.26
N ALA A 571 35.36 -1.66 -11.02
CA ALA A 571 35.96 -1.52 -12.33
C ALA A 571 36.26 -0.05 -12.65
N ALA A 572 37.25 0.18 -13.51
CA ALA A 572 37.60 1.50 -14.03
C ALA A 572 38.24 1.39 -15.41
N ALA A 573 37.89 2.30 -16.31
CA ALA A 573 38.54 2.46 -17.61
C ALA A 573 38.81 3.94 -17.90
N PRO A 574 39.98 4.31 -18.44
CA PRO A 574 40.21 5.67 -18.90
C PRO A 574 39.26 5.98 -20.06
N VAL A 575 38.81 7.23 -20.17
CA VAL A 575 38.01 7.66 -21.32
C VAL A 575 38.88 7.52 -22.57
N ALA A 576 38.44 6.68 -23.52
CA ALA A 576 39.26 6.32 -24.67
C ALA A 576 39.67 7.56 -25.49
N PRO A 577 40.86 7.60 -26.12
CA PRO A 577 41.20 8.64 -27.10
C PRO A 577 40.62 8.29 -28.49
N GLY A 578 40.04 9.27 -29.19
CA GLY A 578 39.53 9.11 -30.57
C GLY A 578 38.02 8.92 -30.70
N GLY A 579 37.40 9.75 -31.57
CA GLY A 579 35.96 9.87 -31.87
C GLY A 579 35.67 11.27 -32.46
N PRO A 580 34.69 11.45 -33.37
CA PRO A 580 34.36 12.76 -33.91
C PRO A 580 33.79 13.68 -32.81
N ALA A 581 34.41 14.86 -32.62
CA ALA A 581 33.98 15.82 -31.61
C ALA A 581 32.50 16.20 -31.80
N GLY A 582 31.70 16.06 -30.74
CA GLY A 582 30.27 16.32 -30.80
C GLY A 582 29.39 15.15 -31.28
N ALA A 583 29.91 13.95 -31.51
CA ALA A 583 29.07 12.75 -31.65
C ALA A 583 28.75 12.12 -30.28
N TRP A 584 27.58 11.50 -30.16
CA TRP A 584 27.27 10.64 -29.01
C TRP A 584 27.95 9.29 -29.20
N GLU A 585 28.65 8.86 -28.17
CA GLU A 585 29.46 7.65 -28.14
C GLU A 585 29.07 6.80 -26.93
N THR A 586 29.39 5.52 -27.01
CA THR A 586 29.25 4.57 -25.90
C THR A 586 30.59 3.95 -25.59
N GLN A 587 30.96 3.92 -24.31
CA GLN A 587 32.13 3.17 -23.84
C GLN A 587 31.70 2.24 -22.73
N SER A 588 32.12 0.99 -22.84
CA SER A 588 31.82 -0.06 -21.89
C SER A 588 32.92 -0.24 -20.86
N VAL A 589 32.52 -0.50 -19.62
CA VAL A 589 33.40 -0.93 -18.54
C VAL A 589 32.92 -2.30 -18.10
N ALA A 590 33.73 -3.33 -18.36
CA ALA A 590 33.44 -4.67 -17.88
C ALA A 590 33.62 -4.73 -16.37
N LEU A 591 32.67 -5.37 -15.69
CA LEU A 591 32.77 -5.70 -14.27
C LEU A 591 32.24 -7.12 -14.06
N SER A 592 32.78 -7.80 -13.07
CA SER A 592 32.26 -9.09 -12.62
C SER A 592 31.83 -8.97 -11.18
N LEU A 593 30.67 -9.53 -10.88
CA LEU A 593 30.09 -9.57 -9.54
C LEU A 593 29.94 -11.01 -9.11
N GLU A 594 30.55 -11.35 -7.96
CA GLU A 594 30.45 -12.68 -7.36
C GLU A 594 29.17 -12.84 -6.52
N THR A 595 28.69 -11.74 -5.93
CA THR A 595 27.46 -11.67 -5.12
C THR A 595 26.58 -10.53 -5.61
N PRO A 596 25.26 -10.54 -5.33
CA PRO A 596 24.40 -9.40 -5.62
C PRO A 596 25.00 -8.14 -4.99
N ALA A 597 25.13 -7.07 -5.75
CA ALA A 597 25.76 -5.85 -5.30
C ALA A 597 24.98 -4.63 -5.75
N THR A 598 24.80 -3.68 -4.84
CA THR A 598 24.35 -2.34 -5.21
C THR A 598 25.55 -1.56 -5.75
N VAL A 599 25.57 -1.34 -7.06
CA VAL A 599 26.64 -0.62 -7.75
C VAL A 599 26.27 0.83 -8.04
N GLU A 600 27.28 1.68 -8.12
CA GLU A 600 27.18 3.10 -8.43
C GLU A 600 28.23 3.42 -9.52
N PRO A 601 27.83 3.82 -10.73
CA PRO A 601 28.78 4.25 -11.73
C PRO A 601 29.30 5.65 -11.37
N ARG A 602 30.60 5.88 -11.42
CA ARG A 602 31.22 7.19 -11.15
C ARG A 602 32.04 7.65 -12.34
N VAL A 603 32.11 8.96 -12.57
CA VAL A 603 32.90 9.55 -13.65
C VAL A 603 33.88 10.56 -13.07
N ARG A 604 35.18 10.31 -13.28
CA ARG A 604 36.24 11.27 -12.99
C ARG A 604 36.49 12.14 -14.21
N GLY A 605 36.34 13.45 -14.04
CA GLY A 605 36.64 14.44 -15.07
C GLY A 605 38.02 15.05 -14.87
N GLN A 606 38.74 15.27 -15.97
CA GLN A 606 40.04 15.94 -15.96
C GLN A 606 40.14 17.00 -17.07
N GLY A 607 40.99 16.84 -18.08
CA GLY A 607 41.24 17.82 -19.14
C GLY A 607 40.24 17.81 -20.31
N LEU A 608 39.44 16.75 -20.46
CA LEU A 608 38.45 16.60 -21.53
C LEU A 608 37.09 17.20 -21.13
N ASP A 609 36.46 17.99 -22.01
CA ASP A 609 35.04 18.32 -21.86
C ASP A 609 34.18 17.08 -22.14
N LEU A 610 33.26 16.73 -21.22
CA LEU A 610 32.36 15.58 -21.36
C LEU A 610 30.90 16.01 -21.19
N ARG A 611 30.00 15.50 -22.04
CA ARG A 611 28.56 15.47 -21.74
C ARG A 611 28.14 14.04 -21.45
N LEU A 612 27.62 13.77 -20.27
CA LEU A 612 27.28 12.44 -19.78
C LEU A 612 25.75 12.31 -19.70
N GLU A 613 25.19 11.26 -20.30
CA GLU A 613 23.74 11.04 -20.35
C GLU A 613 23.32 9.98 -19.33
N ARG A 614 23.75 8.73 -19.54
CA ARG A 614 23.31 7.57 -18.76
C ARG A 614 24.35 6.46 -18.75
N VAL A 615 24.16 5.53 -17.82
CA VAL A 615 24.86 4.26 -17.76
C VAL A 615 23.83 3.13 -17.83
N GLN A 616 24.03 2.19 -18.73
CA GLN A 616 23.20 0.98 -18.83
C GLN A 616 24.02 -0.21 -18.36
N PHE A 617 23.44 -1.07 -17.55
CA PHE A 617 24.09 -2.30 -17.12
C PHE A 617 23.57 -3.45 -17.97
N GLU A 618 24.42 -3.92 -18.89
CA GLU A 618 24.14 -5.03 -19.80
C GLU A 618 24.83 -6.28 -19.27
N ARG A 619 24.13 -7.41 -19.22
CA ARG A 619 24.72 -8.68 -18.79
C ARG A 619 25.40 -9.35 -19.99
N GLU A 620 26.65 -9.80 -19.83
CA GLU A 620 27.35 -10.57 -20.87
C GLU A 620 26.89 -12.04 -20.84
N ALA A 621 26.45 -12.56 -21.98
CA ALA A 621 25.98 -13.93 -22.09
C ALA A 621 27.17 -14.91 -22.12
N PRO A 622 27.17 -16.01 -21.34
CA PRO A 622 28.18 -17.06 -21.47
C PRO A 622 28.00 -17.86 -22.77
N SER A 623 29.11 -18.26 -23.41
CA SER A 623 29.09 -19.21 -24.52
C SER A 623 28.57 -20.58 -24.05
N ALA A 624 27.42 -21.00 -24.57
CA ALA A 624 26.75 -22.26 -24.22
C ALA A 624 27.42 -23.50 -24.85
N PRO A 625 27.36 -24.67 -24.18
CA PRO A 625 26.28 -25.61 -24.50
C PRO A 625 25.66 -26.29 -23.25
N PRO A 626 24.54 -26.98 -23.44
CA PRO A 626 23.20 -26.48 -23.16
C PRO A 626 22.79 -26.76 -21.70
N ARG A 627 22.39 -25.72 -20.96
CA ARG A 627 21.51 -25.91 -19.80
C ARG A 627 20.78 -24.64 -19.39
N ALA A 628 19.45 -24.78 -19.45
CA ALA A 628 18.37 -24.06 -18.79
C ALA A 628 18.36 -22.53 -18.90
N GLU A 629 17.52 -22.06 -19.83
CA GLU A 629 16.87 -20.76 -19.80
C GLU A 629 16.44 -20.41 -18.37
N ARG A 630 17.14 -19.47 -17.73
CA ARG A 630 16.64 -18.83 -16.51
C ARG A 630 15.55 -17.86 -16.93
N SER A 631 14.32 -18.29 -16.70
CA SER A 631 13.09 -17.59 -17.02
C SER A 631 13.03 -16.24 -16.26
N GLU A 632 13.31 -15.12 -16.96
CA GLU A 632 12.93 -13.75 -16.54
C GLU A 632 11.41 -13.54 -16.69
N ALA A 633 10.74 -14.42 -15.99
CA ALA A 633 9.35 -14.68 -15.95
C ALA A 633 9.07 -14.73 -14.45
N ARG A 634 9.20 -13.57 -13.78
CA ARG A 634 8.68 -13.40 -12.42
C ARG A 634 7.15 -13.42 -12.39
N PHE A 635 6.53 -13.92 -13.47
CA PHE A 635 5.27 -14.63 -13.69
C PHE A 635 4.86 -14.32 -15.15
N PRO A 636 4.99 -15.19 -16.17
CA PRO A 636 4.37 -14.98 -17.46
C PRO A 636 2.88 -14.69 -17.28
N ALA A 637 2.32 -13.92 -18.21
CA ALA A 637 0.87 -13.72 -18.34
C ALA A 637 0.09 -15.06 -18.45
N ALA A 638 0.78 -16.20 -18.59
CA ALA A 638 0.28 -17.54 -18.76
C ALA A 638 -0.21 -18.26 -17.48
N TYR A 639 0.17 -17.87 -16.26
CA TYR A 639 -0.09 -18.76 -15.11
C TYR A 639 -1.51 -18.74 -14.54
N ALA A 640 -2.25 -17.65 -14.70
CA ALA A 640 -3.67 -17.60 -14.35
C ALA A 640 -4.57 -18.31 -15.38
N ASN A 641 -3.96 -18.95 -16.40
CA ASN A 641 -4.63 -19.62 -17.51
C ASN A 641 -3.70 -20.68 -18.13
N LEU A 642 -2.93 -21.43 -17.32
CA LEU A 642 -2.24 -22.59 -17.87
C LEU A 642 -3.31 -23.49 -18.48
N ASP A 643 -3.16 -23.85 -19.75
CA ASP A 643 -4.15 -24.70 -20.41
C ASP A 643 -4.37 -25.96 -19.55
N PRO A 644 -5.60 -26.20 -19.05
CA PRO A 644 -5.90 -27.42 -18.30
C PRO A 644 -5.60 -28.69 -19.11
N ALA A 645 -5.65 -28.60 -20.44
CA ALA A 645 -5.37 -29.68 -21.37
C ALA A 645 -3.88 -29.76 -21.79
N ARG A 646 -2.98 -29.03 -21.13
CA ARG A 646 -1.55 -29.02 -21.47
C ARG A 646 -0.93 -30.43 -21.40
N GLU A 647 -0.08 -30.72 -22.38
CA GLU A 647 0.74 -31.93 -22.38
C GLU A 647 2.10 -31.63 -21.73
N SER A 648 2.34 -32.18 -20.54
CA SER A 648 3.61 -32.07 -19.83
C SER A 648 4.07 -33.45 -19.33
N ALA A 649 5.37 -33.60 -19.05
CA ALA A 649 5.89 -34.82 -18.43
C ALA A 649 5.18 -35.12 -17.10
N ARG A 650 4.82 -34.07 -16.34
CA ARG A 650 4.02 -34.20 -15.12
C ARG A 650 2.62 -34.71 -15.43
N ARG A 651 1.94 -34.20 -16.46
CA ARG A 651 0.60 -34.69 -16.86
C ARG A 651 0.59 -36.14 -17.35
N ALA A 652 1.64 -36.56 -18.06
CA ALA A 652 1.82 -37.97 -18.42
C ALA A 652 2.00 -38.86 -17.17
N LEU A 653 2.79 -38.39 -16.21
CA LEU A 653 3.00 -39.08 -14.92
C LEU A 653 1.69 -39.16 -14.10
N LEU A 654 0.88 -38.10 -14.08
CA LEU A 654 -0.43 -38.10 -13.42
C LEU A 654 -1.45 -39.03 -14.12
N ALA A 655 -1.39 -39.13 -15.46
CA ALA A 655 -2.20 -40.11 -16.19
C ALA A 655 -1.79 -41.55 -15.83
N GLU A 656 -0.49 -41.81 -15.66
CA GLU A 656 0.01 -43.09 -15.18
C GLU A 656 -0.46 -43.37 -13.73
N LEU A 657 -0.45 -42.36 -12.86
CA LEU A 657 -0.95 -42.49 -11.48
C LEU A 657 -2.41 -42.94 -11.47
N ARG A 658 -3.26 -42.28 -12.27
CA ARG A 658 -4.68 -42.66 -12.41
C ARG A 658 -4.85 -44.09 -12.93
N GLY A 659 -4.01 -44.49 -13.88
CA GLY A 659 -3.99 -45.87 -14.38
C GLY A 659 -3.66 -46.88 -13.27
N ALA A 660 -2.63 -46.60 -12.47
CA ALA A 660 -2.24 -47.45 -11.35
C ALA A 660 -3.31 -47.52 -10.25
N GLU A 661 -3.94 -46.40 -9.90
CA GLU A 661 -5.02 -46.35 -8.92
C GLU A 661 -6.24 -47.13 -9.39
N THR A 662 -6.66 -46.96 -10.65
CA THR A 662 -7.79 -47.68 -11.25
C THR A 662 -7.55 -49.19 -11.33
N GLN A 663 -6.30 -49.60 -11.55
CA GLN A 663 -5.90 -51.02 -11.59
C GLN A 663 -5.69 -51.63 -10.19
N GLY A 664 -5.79 -50.83 -9.11
CA GLY A 664 -5.48 -51.29 -7.76
C GLY A 664 -4.01 -51.71 -7.60
N ALA A 665 -3.08 -50.98 -8.22
CA ALA A 665 -1.65 -51.25 -8.24
C ALA A 665 -0.87 -50.30 -7.29
N PRO A 666 -0.91 -50.50 -5.96
CA PRO A 666 -0.36 -49.56 -4.99
C PRO A 666 1.16 -49.39 -5.11
N ALA A 667 1.91 -50.41 -5.53
CA ALA A 667 3.35 -50.29 -5.78
C ALA A 667 3.67 -49.31 -6.92
N ALA A 668 2.87 -49.31 -7.99
CA ALA A 668 3.03 -48.37 -9.10
C ALA A 668 2.63 -46.94 -8.69
N ALA A 669 1.53 -46.79 -7.96
CA ALA A 669 1.10 -45.51 -7.40
C ALA A 669 2.14 -44.93 -6.43
N ALA A 670 2.72 -45.74 -5.53
CA ALA A 670 3.75 -45.31 -4.59
C ALA A 670 5.01 -44.79 -5.31
N ARG A 671 5.44 -45.45 -6.39
CA ARG A 671 6.56 -44.99 -7.23
C ARG A 671 6.28 -43.62 -7.85
N ILE A 672 5.08 -43.42 -8.36
CA ILE A 672 4.70 -42.15 -9.01
C ILE A 672 4.57 -41.05 -7.97
N ASN A 673 3.91 -41.32 -6.84
CA ASN A 673 3.83 -40.41 -5.71
C ASN A 673 5.23 -40.00 -5.20
N ALA A 674 6.22 -40.89 -5.30
CA ALA A 674 7.60 -40.58 -4.90
C ALA A 674 8.24 -39.50 -5.78
N ALA A 675 7.97 -39.52 -7.09
CA ALA A 675 8.42 -38.48 -8.01
C ALA A 675 7.69 -37.15 -7.77
N LEU A 676 6.38 -37.20 -7.51
CA LEU A 676 5.56 -36.02 -7.23
C LEU A 676 5.95 -35.34 -5.91
N ALA A 677 6.23 -36.13 -4.86
CA ALA A 677 6.70 -35.62 -3.56
C ALA A 677 8.09 -34.98 -3.68
N ARG A 678 9.00 -35.62 -4.42
CA ARG A 678 10.33 -35.05 -4.70
C ARG A 678 10.25 -33.68 -5.35
N GLU A 679 9.38 -33.51 -6.35
CA GLU A 679 9.20 -32.23 -7.04
C GLU A 679 8.76 -31.12 -6.07
N ALA A 680 7.76 -31.41 -5.23
CA ALA A 680 7.28 -30.46 -4.22
C ALA A 680 8.37 -30.10 -3.20
N TRP A 681 9.11 -31.08 -2.67
CA TRP A 681 10.22 -30.82 -1.75
C TRP A 681 11.36 -30.03 -2.38
N GLN A 682 11.71 -30.30 -3.63
CA GLN A 682 12.72 -29.52 -4.34
C GLN A 682 12.28 -28.06 -4.51
N ALA A 683 11.00 -27.81 -4.76
CA ALA A 683 10.47 -26.45 -4.84
C ALA A 683 10.54 -25.74 -3.47
N VAL A 684 10.13 -26.41 -2.39
CA VAL A 684 10.25 -25.87 -1.04
C VAL A 684 11.70 -25.60 -0.66
N ALA A 685 12.63 -26.50 -0.98
CA ALA A 685 14.05 -26.32 -0.69
C ALA A 685 14.64 -25.08 -1.38
N ARG A 686 14.22 -24.78 -2.62
CA ARG A 686 14.62 -23.56 -3.33
C ARG A 686 14.07 -22.30 -2.68
N ALA A 687 12.81 -22.32 -2.24
CA ALA A 687 12.19 -21.20 -1.53
C ALA A 687 12.86 -20.95 -0.17
N LEU A 688 13.11 -22.02 0.60
CA LEU A 688 13.84 -21.95 1.85
C LEU A 688 15.21 -21.28 1.67
N GLN A 689 16.00 -21.76 0.71
CA GLN A 689 17.36 -21.28 0.48
C GLN A 689 17.43 -19.77 0.15
N VAL A 690 16.46 -19.24 -0.61
CA VAL A 690 16.47 -17.81 -0.94
C VAL A 690 16.09 -16.93 0.25
N TRP A 691 15.20 -17.42 1.13
CA TRP A 691 14.76 -16.73 2.33
C TRP A 691 15.80 -16.77 3.46
N GLU A 692 16.61 -17.83 3.56
CA GLU A 692 17.79 -17.85 4.44
C GLU A 692 18.73 -16.67 4.16
N GLY A 693 18.84 -16.28 2.88
CA GLY A 693 19.61 -15.11 2.46
C GLY A 693 18.99 -13.75 2.78
N GLN A 694 17.73 -13.70 3.26
CA GLN A 694 17.03 -12.45 3.59
C GLN A 694 17.04 -12.11 5.08
N VAL A 695 17.65 -12.94 5.93
CA VAL A 695 17.75 -12.65 7.36
C VAL A 695 18.61 -11.40 7.57
N ASP A 696 18.04 -10.37 8.19
CA ASP A 696 18.75 -9.18 8.61
C ASP A 696 19.76 -9.56 9.70
N PRO A 697 21.07 -9.43 9.47
CA PRO A 697 22.07 -9.86 10.44
C PRO A 697 22.06 -9.03 11.73
N ALA A 698 21.51 -7.81 11.71
CA ALA A 698 21.45 -6.95 12.88
C ALA A 698 20.35 -7.37 13.86
N SER A 699 19.15 -7.63 13.36
CA SER A 699 18.00 -8.04 14.20
C SER A 699 17.87 -9.56 14.36
N GLY A 700 18.23 -10.34 13.34
CA GLY A 700 17.91 -11.76 13.22
C GLY A 700 16.52 -12.04 12.60
N LEU A 701 15.84 -11.02 12.11
CA LEU A 701 14.49 -11.09 11.51
C LEU A 701 14.55 -11.12 9.98
N ILE A 702 13.45 -11.51 9.34
CA ILE A 702 13.28 -11.43 7.88
C ILE A 702 12.29 -10.31 7.51
N PRO A 703 12.43 -9.68 6.33
CA PRO A 703 11.53 -8.62 5.89
C PRO A 703 10.21 -9.18 5.35
N ARG A 704 9.15 -8.37 5.39
CA ARG A 704 7.83 -8.66 4.84
C ARG A 704 7.84 -8.83 3.34
N SER A 705 8.69 -8.08 2.67
CA SER A 705 9.02 -8.35 1.28
C SER A 705 10.42 -7.83 0.95
N LEU A 706 10.92 -8.21 -0.21
CA LEU A 706 12.16 -7.64 -0.77
C LEU A 706 12.09 -6.10 -0.96
N THR A 707 10.89 -5.51 -0.88
CA THR A 707 10.66 -4.05 -1.01
C THR A 707 10.15 -3.37 0.27
N ASP A 708 9.77 -4.15 1.28
CA ASP A 708 9.23 -3.69 2.55
C ASP A 708 10.05 -4.31 3.68
N ALA A 709 11.04 -3.54 4.14
CA ALA A 709 11.98 -3.95 5.17
C ALA A 709 11.35 -3.82 6.57
N ARG A 710 10.26 -4.54 6.80
CA ARG A 710 9.54 -4.59 8.08
C ARG A 710 9.29 -6.04 8.47
N TRP A 711 9.42 -6.37 9.74
CA TRP A 711 8.84 -7.57 10.34
C TRP A 711 7.53 -7.19 11.03
N ASN A 712 6.47 -8.00 10.90
CA ASN A 712 5.22 -7.84 11.63
C ASN A 712 4.61 -9.19 12.00
N GLY A 713 3.72 -9.18 12.99
CA GLY A 713 3.08 -10.38 13.51
C GLY A 713 2.01 -10.97 12.59
N ASP A 714 1.22 -10.11 11.96
CA ASP A 714 0.06 -10.42 11.13
C ASP A 714 0.39 -10.85 9.69
N ASP A 715 1.62 -10.69 9.20
CA ASP A 715 2.02 -11.23 7.89
C ASP A 715 3.27 -12.12 7.99
N VAL A 716 4.44 -11.57 8.34
CA VAL A 716 5.70 -12.34 8.21
C VAL A 716 5.80 -13.45 9.26
N ALA A 717 5.41 -13.13 10.49
CA ALA A 717 5.43 -14.09 11.57
C ALA A 717 4.34 -15.15 11.40
N ALA A 718 3.16 -14.76 10.88
CA ALA A 718 2.02 -15.64 10.63
C ALA A 718 2.22 -16.54 9.39
N ASP A 719 2.61 -15.96 8.25
CA ASP A 719 2.49 -16.63 6.94
C ASP A 719 3.82 -17.01 6.30
N CYS A 720 4.98 -16.61 6.85
CA CYS A 720 6.28 -16.89 6.23
C CYS A 720 7.21 -17.69 7.15
N TRP A 721 7.54 -17.12 8.31
CA TRP A 721 8.44 -17.73 9.29
C TRP A 721 8.10 -19.19 9.67
N PRO A 722 6.83 -19.58 9.94
CA PRO A 722 6.57 -20.95 10.41
C PRO A 722 6.87 -21.98 9.32
N PHE A 723 6.66 -21.63 8.06
CA PHE A 723 6.88 -22.54 6.94
C PHE A 723 8.35 -22.61 6.55
N LEU A 724 9.13 -21.57 6.83
CA LEU A 724 10.60 -21.62 6.79
C LEU A 724 11.15 -22.56 7.88
N LEU A 725 10.64 -22.46 9.11
CA LEU A 725 10.99 -23.38 10.20
C LEU A 725 10.65 -24.83 9.83
N LEU A 726 9.42 -25.08 9.36
CA LEU A 726 8.96 -26.42 8.97
C LEU A 726 9.75 -27.00 7.80
N ALA A 727 9.98 -26.19 6.76
CA ALA A 727 10.80 -26.57 5.61
C ALA A 727 12.23 -26.91 6.02
N SER A 728 12.86 -26.07 6.84
CA SER A 728 14.21 -26.30 7.34
C SER A 728 14.29 -27.57 8.15
N ARG A 729 13.41 -27.77 9.14
CA ARG A 729 13.45 -28.98 9.97
C ARG A 729 13.22 -30.28 9.17
N GLN A 730 12.48 -30.21 8.07
CA GLN A 730 12.22 -31.38 7.22
C GLN A 730 13.32 -31.63 6.18
N LEU A 731 13.87 -30.57 5.56
CA LEU A 731 14.72 -30.69 4.38
C LEU A 731 16.20 -30.35 4.64
N GLN A 732 16.47 -29.49 5.64
CA GLN A 732 17.81 -29.00 6.02
C GLN A 732 17.88 -28.79 7.55
N PRO A 733 17.83 -29.87 8.36
CA PRO A 733 17.71 -29.78 9.82
C PRO A 733 18.80 -28.94 10.49
N GLU A 734 19.99 -28.88 9.89
CA GLU A 734 21.11 -28.03 10.32
C GLU A 734 20.78 -26.52 10.29
N GLY A 735 19.83 -26.10 9.46
CA GLY A 735 19.35 -24.72 9.35
C GLY A 735 18.33 -24.33 10.43
N GLU A 736 17.77 -25.29 11.18
CA GLU A 736 16.65 -25.03 12.12
C GLU A 736 17.01 -23.94 13.14
N GLY A 737 18.26 -23.94 13.60
CA GLY A 737 18.75 -22.95 14.57
C GLY A 737 18.64 -21.51 14.09
N LEU A 738 18.63 -21.25 12.78
CA LEU A 738 18.40 -19.91 12.23
C LEU A 738 16.99 -19.41 12.58
N TRP A 739 15.98 -20.23 12.28
CA TRP A 739 14.58 -19.85 12.45
C TRP A 739 14.15 -19.80 13.91
N LEU A 740 14.74 -20.64 14.76
CA LEU A 740 14.56 -20.52 16.21
C LEU A 740 15.18 -19.24 16.77
N ARG A 741 16.32 -18.77 16.22
CA ARG A 741 16.88 -17.46 16.58
C ARG A 741 15.99 -16.31 16.08
N THR A 742 15.37 -16.44 14.92
CA THR A 742 14.39 -15.46 14.42
C THR A 742 13.19 -15.33 15.35
N LEU A 743 12.62 -16.45 15.82
CA LEU A 743 11.54 -16.43 16.82
C LEU A 743 11.98 -15.78 18.14
N ALA A 744 13.18 -16.12 18.62
CA ALA A 744 13.73 -15.53 19.82
C ALA A 744 14.00 -14.02 19.66
N ALA A 745 14.43 -13.59 18.46
CA ALA A 745 14.65 -12.18 18.14
C ALA A 745 13.33 -11.40 18.08
N GLU A 746 12.27 -11.97 17.48
CA GLU A 746 10.93 -11.39 17.45
C GLU A 746 10.47 -11.09 18.88
N ARG A 747 10.48 -12.10 19.74
CA ARG A 747 10.07 -11.97 21.14
C ARG A 747 10.95 -10.97 21.92
N ARG A 748 12.26 -10.97 21.68
CA ARG A 748 13.20 -10.07 22.38
C ARG A 748 12.99 -8.60 21.99
N LEU A 749 12.71 -8.33 20.72
CA LEU A 749 12.60 -6.98 20.17
C LEU A 749 11.18 -6.41 20.31
N GLY A 750 10.15 -7.23 20.10
CA GLY A 750 8.74 -6.82 20.17
C GLY A 750 8.10 -6.98 21.55
N GLY A 751 8.57 -7.93 22.37
CA GLY A 751 8.00 -8.25 23.68
C GLY A 751 6.90 -9.30 23.60
N VAL A 752 5.94 -9.25 24.54
CA VAL A 752 4.89 -10.26 24.66
C VAL A 752 3.93 -10.20 23.47
N LEU A 753 3.31 -9.06 23.22
CA LEU A 753 2.50 -8.87 22.01
C LEU A 753 3.44 -8.59 20.82
N PRO A 754 3.24 -9.24 19.65
CA PRO A 754 4.06 -9.01 18.48
C PRO A 754 4.01 -7.54 18.03
N GLN A 755 5.17 -6.99 17.69
CA GLN A 755 5.31 -5.60 17.24
C GLN A 755 5.82 -5.56 15.81
N ASP A 756 5.52 -4.45 15.14
CA ASP A 756 6.13 -4.08 13.87
C ASP A 756 7.55 -3.58 14.14
N LEU A 757 8.50 -4.13 13.40
CA LEU A 757 9.92 -3.85 13.56
C LEU A 757 10.52 -3.47 12.20
N LEU A 758 11.11 -2.28 12.11
CA LEU A 758 11.78 -1.79 10.91
C LEU A 758 13.18 -2.40 10.79
N LEU A 759 13.51 -2.85 9.58
CA LEU A 759 14.79 -3.46 9.23
C LEU A 759 15.61 -2.52 8.33
N PRO A 760 16.95 -2.54 8.45
CA PRO A 760 17.73 -3.35 9.40
C PRO A 760 17.68 -2.80 10.83
N GLY A 761 17.93 -3.68 11.82
CA GLY A 761 18.15 -3.28 13.22
C GLY A 761 16.98 -3.52 14.18
N GLY A 762 15.76 -3.65 13.67
CA GLY A 762 14.59 -4.02 14.48
C GLY A 762 14.10 -2.87 15.37
N GLU A 763 13.99 -1.66 14.83
CA GLU A 763 13.39 -0.52 15.54
C GLU A 763 11.86 -0.65 15.56
N LEU A 764 11.23 -0.36 16.70
CA LEU A 764 9.77 -0.41 16.84
C LEU A 764 9.06 0.61 15.94
N ASP A 765 8.01 0.15 15.26
CA ASP A 765 7.03 1.00 14.59
C ASP A 765 5.74 1.02 15.44
N GLU A 766 5.41 2.19 16.00
CA GLU A 766 4.32 2.32 16.99
C GLU A 766 2.94 1.99 16.38
N GLN A 767 2.23 1.05 17.02
CA GLN A 767 0.92 0.60 16.59
C GLN A 767 -0.17 0.83 17.66
N PRO A 768 -1.43 1.03 17.25
CA PRO A 768 -2.54 1.03 18.17
C PRO A 768 -2.71 -0.38 18.79
N HIS A 769 -3.15 -0.43 20.05
CA HIS A 769 -3.34 -1.69 20.78
C HIS A 769 -4.17 -2.75 20.05
N ALA A 770 -5.24 -2.34 19.35
CA ALA A 770 -6.04 -3.27 18.56
C ALA A 770 -5.24 -3.98 17.44
N ALA A 771 -4.24 -3.32 16.85
CA ALA A 771 -3.37 -3.95 15.86
C ALA A 771 -2.40 -4.96 16.51
N LEU A 772 -1.96 -4.70 17.76
CA LEU A 772 -1.16 -5.66 18.51
C LEU A 772 -1.95 -6.93 18.86
N VAL A 773 -3.22 -6.77 19.23
CA VAL A 773 -4.13 -7.90 19.50
C VAL A 773 -4.39 -8.70 18.23
N PHE A 774 -4.61 -8.03 17.10
CA PHE A 774 -4.75 -8.67 15.79
C PHE A 774 -3.49 -9.44 15.39
N ALA A 775 -2.33 -8.81 15.43
CA ALA A 775 -1.04 -9.44 15.16
C ALA A 775 -0.76 -10.64 16.08
N ALA A 776 -1.17 -10.58 17.36
CA ALA A 776 -1.06 -11.71 18.27
C ALA A 776 -2.01 -12.87 17.92
N ALA A 777 -3.24 -12.56 17.50
CA ALA A 777 -4.22 -13.56 17.09
C ALA A 777 -3.80 -14.29 15.81
N GLU A 778 -3.42 -13.54 14.77
CA GLU A 778 -2.94 -14.08 13.50
C GLU A 778 -1.66 -14.90 13.68
N PHE A 779 -0.67 -14.36 14.41
CA PHE A 779 0.57 -15.09 14.66
C PHE A 779 0.32 -16.36 15.48
N ALA A 780 -0.63 -16.36 16.42
CA ALA A 780 -1.00 -17.56 17.15
C ALA A 780 -1.68 -18.59 16.24
N LYS A 781 -2.66 -18.18 15.43
CA LYS A 781 -3.50 -19.07 14.60
C LYS A 781 -2.79 -19.56 13.33
N ASP A 782 -2.29 -18.67 12.48
CA ASP A 782 -1.64 -19.06 11.21
C ASP A 782 -0.17 -19.40 11.42
N GLY A 783 0.49 -18.62 12.28
CA GLY A 783 1.89 -18.79 12.60
C GLY A 783 2.17 -20.05 13.42
N LEU A 784 1.75 -20.06 14.68
CA LEU A 784 2.28 -20.98 15.68
C LEU A 784 1.50 -22.29 15.84
N LEU A 785 0.20 -22.33 15.49
CA LEU A 785 -0.54 -23.60 15.44
C LEU A 785 0.07 -24.56 14.42
N SER A 786 0.50 -24.07 13.25
CA SER A 786 1.04 -24.91 12.17
C SER A 786 2.30 -25.71 12.59
N PRO A 787 3.36 -25.10 13.17
CA PRO A 787 4.48 -25.81 13.77
C PRO A 787 4.07 -26.69 14.94
N ALA A 788 3.17 -26.24 15.81
CA ALA A 788 2.71 -27.04 16.96
C ALA A 788 1.99 -28.32 16.53
N GLU A 789 1.15 -28.25 15.49
CA GLU A 789 0.43 -29.38 14.90
C GLU A 789 1.38 -30.42 14.29
N ARG A 790 2.49 -29.98 13.67
CA ARG A 790 3.43 -30.87 12.99
C ARG A 790 4.53 -31.40 13.90
N LEU A 791 5.03 -30.57 14.81
CA LEU A 791 6.25 -30.82 15.58
C LEU A 791 6.00 -31.06 17.06
N GLY A 792 4.79 -30.77 17.56
CA GLY A 792 4.44 -30.90 18.97
C GLY A 792 4.98 -29.75 19.83
N ARG A 793 5.39 -30.06 21.06
CA ARG A 793 5.91 -29.07 22.02
C ARG A 793 7.33 -28.62 21.63
N GLY A 794 7.61 -27.33 21.79
CA GLY A 794 8.89 -26.69 21.50
C GLY A 794 8.80 -25.16 21.68
N PRO A 795 9.83 -24.38 21.29
CA PRO A 795 9.83 -22.92 21.45
C PRO A 795 8.64 -22.21 20.79
N TRP A 796 8.14 -22.73 19.65
CA TRP A 796 6.93 -22.24 19.00
C TRP A 796 5.67 -22.49 19.86
N PHE A 797 5.57 -23.64 20.52
CA PHE A 797 4.46 -23.95 21.42
C PHE A 797 4.50 -23.09 22.68
N GLU A 798 5.70 -22.83 23.21
CA GLU A 798 5.89 -21.90 24.33
C GLU A 798 5.49 -20.48 23.94
N ARG A 799 5.86 -20.01 22.73
CA ARG A 799 5.41 -18.72 22.21
C ARG A 799 3.89 -18.71 22.01
N LEU A 800 3.29 -19.80 21.55
CA LEU A 800 1.84 -19.94 21.40
C LEU A 800 1.12 -19.84 22.77
N GLU A 801 1.60 -20.54 23.80
CA GLU A 801 1.06 -20.44 25.15
C GLU A 801 1.16 -19.00 25.71
N GLU A 802 2.29 -18.33 25.46
CA GLU A 802 2.52 -16.94 25.87
C GLU A 802 1.56 -15.98 25.18
N LEU A 803 1.42 -16.06 23.85
CA LEU A 803 0.45 -15.25 23.11
C LEU A 803 -0.99 -15.57 23.53
N GLY A 804 -1.32 -16.84 23.75
CA GLY A 804 -2.64 -17.24 24.23
C GLY A 804 -2.95 -16.67 25.62
N GLY A 805 -1.95 -16.64 26.52
CA GLY A 805 -2.05 -15.98 27.82
C GLY A 805 -2.22 -14.47 27.70
N ALA A 806 -1.49 -13.83 26.79
CA ALA A 806 -1.62 -12.41 26.50
C ALA A 806 -3.01 -12.07 25.96
N LEU A 807 -3.54 -12.83 24.99
CA LEU A 807 -4.90 -12.64 24.46
C LEU A 807 -5.96 -12.77 25.56
N CYS A 808 -5.79 -13.68 26.52
CA CYS A 808 -6.67 -13.76 27.70
C CYS A 808 -6.62 -12.50 28.58
N ALA A 809 -5.44 -11.88 28.73
CA ALA A 809 -5.25 -10.67 29.52
C ALA A 809 -5.71 -9.40 28.80
N GLU A 810 -5.61 -9.36 27.47
CA GLU A 810 -5.95 -8.19 26.63
C GLU A 810 -7.43 -8.14 26.22
N ALA A 811 -8.24 -9.14 26.61
CA ALA A 811 -9.67 -9.15 26.37
C ALA A 811 -10.36 -7.94 27.01
N ALA A 812 -10.72 -6.94 26.20
CA ALA A 812 -11.22 -5.64 26.66
C ALA A 812 -12.61 -5.27 26.10
N VAL A 813 -13.10 -5.97 25.07
CA VAL A 813 -14.41 -5.70 24.47
C VAL A 813 -15.50 -6.29 25.35
N SER A 814 -16.31 -5.43 25.96
CA SER A 814 -17.38 -5.85 26.87
C SER A 814 -18.57 -6.45 26.13
N THR A 815 -18.99 -7.64 26.54
CA THR A 815 -20.21 -8.32 26.04
C THR A 815 -21.05 -8.82 27.21
N ALA A 816 -22.27 -9.29 26.95
CA ALA A 816 -23.12 -9.89 27.97
C ALA A 816 -22.53 -11.19 28.57
N ALA A 817 -21.71 -11.92 27.82
CA ALA A 817 -21.04 -13.14 28.28
C ALA A 817 -19.76 -12.84 29.08
N GLY A 818 -19.22 -11.63 28.99
CA GLY A 818 -17.94 -11.22 29.57
C GLY A 818 -17.04 -10.54 28.54
N PRO A 819 -15.83 -10.10 28.95
CA PRO A 819 -14.90 -9.44 28.04
C PRO A 819 -14.30 -10.42 27.02
N ILE A 820 -14.18 -9.98 25.76
CA ILE A 820 -13.57 -10.70 24.62
C ILE A 820 -12.49 -9.83 23.95
N CYS A 821 -11.72 -10.38 23.00
CA CYS A 821 -10.56 -9.70 22.42
C CYS A 821 -10.93 -8.57 21.45
N ALA A 822 -11.96 -8.76 20.61
CA ALA A 822 -12.22 -7.85 19.49
C ALA A 822 -13.70 -7.69 19.15
N SER A 823 -13.97 -6.74 18.25
CA SER A 823 -15.31 -6.46 17.71
C SER A 823 -15.57 -7.09 16.34
N ASP A 824 -14.57 -7.73 15.74
CA ASP A 824 -14.63 -8.33 14.41
C ASP A 824 -14.60 -9.86 14.45
N THR A 825 -15.03 -10.47 13.35
CA THR A 825 -15.14 -11.93 13.23
C THR A 825 -13.82 -12.65 13.03
N GLU A 826 -12.79 -11.93 12.62
CA GLU A 826 -11.48 -12.46 12.25
C GLU A 826 -10.71 -12.77 13.54
N VAL A 827 -10.37 -11.74 14.33
CA VAL A 827 -9.68 -11.91 15.62
C VAL A 827 -10.42 -12.87 16.56
N ASN A 828 -11.74 -12.74 16.65
CA ASN A 828 -12.53 -13.59 17.54
C ASN A 828 -12.60 -15.04 17.05
N GLY A 829 -12.57 -15.26 15.72
CA GLY A 829 -12.48 -16.58 15.11
C GLY A 829 -11.15 -17.25 15.41
N ASP A 830 -10.06 -16.52 15.26
CA ASP A 830 -8.69 -16.97 15.57
C ASP A 830 -8.56 -17.36 17.03
N VAL A 831 -9.04 -16.50 17.92
CA VAL A 831 -9.03 -16.73 19.36
C VAL A 831 -9.79 -18.01 19.69
N LEU A 832 -10.97 -18.26 19.09
CA LEU A 832 -11.71 -19.50 19.33
C LEU A 832 -10.91 -20.75 18.95
N GLN A 833 -10.29 -20.74 17.77
CA GLN A 833 -9.47 -21.87 17.28
C GLN A 833 -8.25 -22.10 18.19
N VAL A 834 -7.52 -21.04 18.52
CA VAL A 834 -6.32 -21.10 19.37
C VAL A 834 -6.67 -21.56 20.78
N MET A 835 -7.70 -20.97 21.41
CA MET A 835 -8.08 -21.29 22.78
C MET A 835 -8.61 -22.72 22.93
N ALA A 836 -9.41 -23.19 21.96
CA ALA A 836 -9.92 -24.57 21.99
C ALA A 836 -8.76 -25.58 21.97
N ARG A 837 -7.77 -25.38 21.10
CA ARG A 837 -6.60 -26.28 20.99
C ARG A 837 -5.66 -26.17 22.19
N LEU A 838 -5.38 -24.95 22.66
CA LEU A 838 -4.57 -24.75 23.87
C LEU A 838 -5.23 -25.34 25.12
N TYR A 839 -6.56 -25.29 25.25
CA TYR A 839 -7.25 -25.97 26.34
C TYR A 839 -7.03 -27.48 26.31
N TRP A 840 -7.15 -28.13 25.15
CA TRP A 840 -6.85 -29.56 25.04
C TRP A 840 -5.42 -29.89 25.44
N ALA A 841 -4.45 -29.10 24.99
CA ALA A 841 -3.04 -29.36 25.27
C ALA A 841 -2.62 -29.05 26.72
N THR A 842 -3.25 -28.07 27.39
CA THR A 842 -2.78 -27.54 28.70
C THR A 842 -3.76 -27.71 29.86
N ARG A 843 -5.05 -27.91 29.56
CA ARG A 843 -6.16 -27.93 30.53
C ARG A 843 -6.32 -26.64 31.36
N ARG A 844 -5.75 -25.51 30.93
CA ARG A 844 -5.91 -24.22 31.63
C ARG A 844 -7.33 -23.67 31.44
N PRO A 845 -8.11 -23.45 32.53
CA PRO A 845 -9.50 -23.01 32.43
C PRO A 845 -9.68 -21.68 31.68
N SER A 846 -8.73 -20.74 31.82
CA SER A 846 -8.80 -19.41 31.21
C SER A 846 -8.98 -19.45 29.68
N TYR A 847 -8.39 -20.44 29.00
CA TYR A 847 -8.55 -20.60 27.55
C TYR A 847 -9.98 -20.99 27.20
N LEU A 848 -10.53 -22.00 27.90
CA LEU A 848 -11.93 -22.41 27.69
C LEU A 848 -12.90 -21.28 28.04
N GLU A 849 -12.67 -20.58 29.14
CA GLU A 849 -13.52 -19.45 29.55
C GLU A 849 -13.51 -18.31 28.52
N LEU A 850 -12.36 -17.98 27.91
CA LEU A 850 -12.33 -17.00 26.82
C LEU A 850 -13.06 -17.50 25.59
N ALA A 851 -12.88 -18.77 25.22
CA ALA A 851 -13.57 -19.36 24.07
C ALA A 851 -15.10 -19.38 24.27
N GLU A 852 -15.58 -19.83 25.43
CA GLU A 852 -17.00 -19.83 25.80
C GLU A 852 -17.58 -18.40 25.76
N ARG A 853 -16.91 -17.41 26.36
CA ARG A 853 -17.35 -16.00 26.31
C ARG A 853 -17.50 -15.48 24.88
N THR A 854 -16.49 -15.74 24.05
CA THR A 854 -16.51 -15.33 22.64
C THR A 854 -17.66 -16.03 21.91
N ALA A 855 -17.82 -17.34 22.04
CA ALA A 855 -18.89 -18.06 21.35
C ALA A 855 -20.29 -17.62 21.82
N GLU A 856 -20.48 -17.41 23.12
CA GLU A 856 -21.76 -16.94 23.65
C GLU A 856 -22.12 -15.53 23.16
N ALA A 857 -21.13 -14.65 22.99
CA ALA A 857 -21.33 -13.32 22.41
C ALA A 857 -21.86 -13.43 20.95
N TYR A 858 -21.45 -14.43 20.18
CA TYR A 858 -22.01 -14.63 18.83
C TYR A 858 -23.34 -15.38 18.85
N LEU A 859 -23.41 -16.54 19.50
CA LEU A 859 -24.56 -17.44 19.46
C LEU A 859 -25.82 -16.84 20.11
N PHE A 860 -25.66 -16.04 21.16
CA PHE A 860 -26.78 -15.54 21.97
C PHE A 860 -26.98 -14.03 21.92
N ASP A 861 -26.04 -13.26 21.37
CA ASP A 861 -26.18 -11.82 21.20
C ASP A 861 -26.17 -11.39 19.73
N VAL A 862 -25.10 -11.68 18.97
CA VAL A 862 -25.00 -11.28 17.55
C VAL A 862 -26.04 -11.97 16.68
N PHE A 863 -26.10 -13.32 16.70
CA PHE A 863 -26.96 -14.08 15.77
C PHE A 863 -28.45 -13.73 15.91
N PRO A 864 -29.03 -13.65 17.13
CA PRO A 864 -30.42 -13.22 17.29
C PRO A 864 -30.71 -11.82 16.74
N LYS A 865 -29.72 -10.92 16.75
CA LYS A 865 -29.86 -9.52 16.32
C LYS A 865 -29.50 -9.29 14.85
N ASN A 866 -28.93 -10.27 14.16
CA ASN A 866 -28.42 -10.12 12.80
C ASN A 866 -28.84 -11.26 11.86
N GLY A 867 -30.09 -11.70 11.97
CA GLY A 867 -30.67 -12.68 11.03
C GLY A 867 -30.03 -14.08 11.09
N GLY A 868 -29.45 -14.43 12.24
CA GLY A 868 -28.78 -15.72 12.46
C GLY A 868 -27.37 -15.80 11.89
N LEU A 869 -26.75 -14.68 11.51
CA LEU A 869 -25.41 -14.62 10.91
C LEU A 869 -24.53 -13.59 11.63
N PRO A 870 -23.20 -13.76 11.64
CA PRO A 870 -22.28 -12.73 12.12
C PRO A 870 -22.22 -11.54 11.14
N ALA A 871 -21.58 -10.47 11.58
CA ALA A 871 -21.20 -9.32 10.76
C ALA A 871 -19.69 -9.08 10.95
N LEU A 872 -19.00 -8.63 9.90
CA LEU A 872 -17.55 -8.45 9.90
C LEU A 872 -17.08 -7.56 11.05
N TYR A 873 -17.86 -6.53 11.40
CA TYR A 873 -17.62 -5.69 12.58
C TYR A 873 -18.93 -5.46 13.34
N TRP A 874 -18.97 -5.86 14.60
CA TRP A 874 -20.12 -5.74 15.48
C TRP A 874 -19.90 -4.75 16.61
N ASP A 875 -20.86 -3.86 16.84
CA ASP A 875 -20.89 -3.02 18.04
C ASP A 875 -21.74 -3.72 19.10
N PHE A 876 -21.08 -4.40 20.04
CA PHE A 876 -21.75 -5.14 21.13
C PHE A 876 -22.57 -4.23 22.05
N ALA A 877 -22.19 -2.96 22.21
CA ALA A 877 -22.96 -2.02 23.01
C ALA A 877 -24.24 -1.59 22.27
N ALA A 878 -24.15 -1.36 20.96
CA ALA A 878 -25.31 -1.01 20.14
C ALA A 878 -26.19 -2.22 19.77
N GLY A 879 -25.65 -3.43 19.84
CA GLY A 879 -26.33 -4.64 19.36
C GLY A 879 -26.60 -4.60 17.85
N ALA A 880 -25.69 -4.03 17.07
CA ALA A 880 -25.82 -3.85 15.63
C ALA A 880 -24.46 -3.84 14.92
N PRO A 881 -24.39 -4.03 13.59
CA PRO A 881 -23.16 -3.85 12.85
C PRO A 881 -22.58 -2.44 13.04
N ARG A 882 -21.26 -2.35 13.15
CA ARG A 882 -20.54 -1.10 13.44
C ARG A 882 -20.83 -0.04 12.38
N GLN A 883 -21.32 1.11 12.82
CA GLN A 883 -21.63 2.24 11.93
C GLN A 883 -20.35 2.89 11.37
N GLY A 884 -20.42 3.42 10.14
CA GLY A 884 -19.33 4.17 9.51
C GLY A 884 -18.27 3.31 8.80
N HIS A 885 -18.35 1.98 8.87
CA HIS A 885 -17.51 1.08 8.07
C HIS A 885 -18.31 0.48 6.89
N PRO A 886 -17.88 0.65 5.63
CA PRO A 886 -18.69 0.30 4.44
C PRO A 886 -18.97 -1.20 4.30
N HIS A 887 -18.27 -2.04 5.05
CA HIS A 887 -18.38 -3.49 5.01
C HIS A 887 -18.76 -4.12 6.36
N ALA A 888 -19.02 -3.32 7.41
CA ALA A 888 -19.27 -3.85 8.75
C ALA A 888 -20.41 -4.88 8.81
N ALA A 889 -21.47 -4.64 8.04
CA ALA A 889 -22.65 -5.50 8.04
C ALA A 889 -22.49 -6.78 7.21
N LEU A 890 -21.40 -6.95 6.45
CA LEU A 890 -21.22 -8.14 5.61
C LEU A 890 -20.78 -9.35 6.44
N LEU A 891 -21.21 -10.54 6.05
CA LEU A 891 -20.49 -11.77 6.34
C LEU A 891 -19.55 -12.03 5.17
N LYS A 892 -18.24 -12.00 5.43
CA LYS A 892 -17.20 -12.27 4.43
C LYS A 892 -16.82 -13.76 4.53
N PHE A 893 -16.89 -14.49 3.41
CA PHE A 893 -16.51 -15.91 3.34
C PHE A 893 -15.09 -16.12 2.80
N ARG A 894 -14.52 -15.08 2.20
CA ARG A 894 -13.17 -15.04 1.66
C ARG A 894 -12.18 -14.48 2.66
N ASP A 895 -10.93 -14.88 2.51
CA ASP A 895 -9.77 -14.41 3.27
C ASP A 895 -10.10 -14.60 4.76
N HIS A 896 -9.46 -13.90 5.67
CA HIS A 896 -9.63 -14.09 7.12
C HIS A 896 -11.00 -13.62 7.68
N GLY A 897 -11.93 -13.18 6.82
CA GLY A 897 -13.26 -12.74 7.26
C GLY A 897 -14.18 -13.85 7.76
N ASN A 898 -13.83 -15.12 7.53
CA ASN A 898 -14.66 -16.29 7.81
C ASN A 898 -14.22 -17.08 9.06
N GLU A 899 -13.20 -16.64 9.80
CA GLU A 899 -12.55 -17.39 10.88
C GLU A 899 -13.49 -17.73 12.05
N ILE A 900 -14.54 -16.92 12.25
CA ILE A 900 -15.59 -17.20 13.23
C ILE A 900 -16.30 -18.54 12.98
N ILE A 901 -16.37 -18.99 11.72
CA ILE A 901 -17.08 -20.21 11.32
C ILE A 901 -16.34 -21.47 11.84
N PRO A 902 -15.07 -21.73 11.47
CA PRO A 902 -14.31 -22.83 12.04
C PRO A 902 -14.16 -22.66 13.55
N GLY A 903 -13.87 -21.46 14.07
CA GLY A 903 -13.70 -21.24 15.51
C GLY A 903 -14.88 -21.70 16.37
N LEU A 904 -16.11 -21.38 15.97
CA LEU A 904 -17.32 -21.84 16.67
C LEU A 904 -17.50 -23.36 16.60
N ALA A 905 -17.15 -23.97 15.46
CA ALA A 905 -17.24 -25.42 15.26
C ALA A 905 -16.21 -26.18 16.12
N GLU A 906 -14.97 -25.67 16.21
CA GLU A 906 -13.91 -26.28 17.04
C GLU A 906 -14.27 -26.23 18.52
N LEU A 907 -14.76 -25.08 19.02
CA LEU A 907 -15.24 -25.01 20.40
C LEU A 907 -16.42 -25.96 20.63
N TYR A 908 -17.38 -26.03 19.71
CA TYR A 908 -18.50 -26.95 19.84
C TYR A 908 -18.04 -28.41 19.93
N PHE A 909 -17.08 -28.81 19.09
CA PHE A 909 -16.47 -30.13 19.16
C PHE A 909 -15.84 -30.39 20.53
N LEU A 910 -15.09 -29.42 21.07
CA LEU A 910 -14.50 -29.49 22.41
C LEU A 910 -15.58 -29.71 23.48
N GLU A 911 -16.60 -28.84 23.53
CA GLU A 911 -17.67 -28.89 24.53
C GLU A 911 -18.40 -30.24 24.48
N ARG A 912 -18.70 -30.71 23.26
CA ARG A 912 -19.40 -31.96 23.03
C ARG A 912 -18.59 -33.16 23.50
N ARG A 913 -17.28 -33.18 23.22
CA ARG A 913 -16.38 -34.26 23.66
C ARG A 913 -16.14 -34.27 25.16
N LEU A 914 -16.21 -33.12 25.82
CA LEU A 914 -16.13 -33.03 27.28
C LEU A 914 -17.47 -33.32 27.98
N GLY A 915 -18.57 -33.49 27.23
CA GLY A 915 -19.91 -33.71 27.81
C GLY A 915 -20.42 -32.51 28.60
N ARG A 916 -20.03 -31.30 28.23
CA ARG A 916 -20.37 -30.08 28.95
C ARG A 916 -21.78 -29.58 28.62
N PRO A 917 -22.48 -28.93 29.57
CA PRO A 917 -23.82 -28.42 29.34
C PRO A 917 -23.88 -27.35 28.23
N GLN A 918 -22.78 -26.64 28.00
CA GLN A 918 -22.58 -25.71 26.89
C GLN A 918 -22.86 -26.38 25.54
N ALA A 919 -22.47 -27.65 25.34
CA ALA A 919 -22.72 -28.35 24.08
C ALA A 919 -24.22 -28.40 23.74
N GLU A 920 -25.07 -28.83 24.68
CA GLU A 920 -26.53 -28.87 24.44
C GLU A 920 -27.11 -27.46 24.22
N ARG A 921 -26.55 -26.45 24.89
CA ARG A 921 -26.95 -25.05 24.70
C ARG A 921 -26.55 -24.49 23.34
N TYR A 922 -25.38 -24.85 22.82
CA TYR A 922 -24.79 -24.31 21.59
C TYR A 922 -25.27 -25.04 20.33
N ARG A 923 -25.66 -26.31 20.47
CA ARG A 923 -26.04 -27.22 19.37
C ARG A 923 -27.01 -26.61 18.38
N GLU A 924 -28.16 -26.16 18.86
CA GLU A 924 -29.23 -25.66 17.98
C GLU A 924 -28.89 -24.29 17.34
N PRO A 925 -28.40 -23.28 18.08
CA PRO A 925 -27.95 -22.01 17.48
C PRO A 925 -26.86 -22.21 16.41
N LEU A 926 -25.85 -23.04 16.70
CA LEU A 926 -24.77 -23.32 15.76
C LEU A 926 -25.28 -24.07 14.52
N ARG A 927 -26.11 -25.11 14.70
CA ARG A 927 -26.73 -25.83 13.57
C ARG A 927 -27.52 -24.89 12.66
N ARG A 928 -28.32 -23.98 13.23
CA ARG A 928 -29.08 -22.99 12.45
C ARG A 928 -28.16 -22.05 11.67
N PHE A 929 -27.07 -21.61 12.29
CA PHE A 929 -26.07 -20.79 11.63
C PHE A 929 -25.44 -21.52 10.43
N LEU A 930 -24.98 -22.76 10.63
CA LEU A 930 -24.40 -23.59 9.58
C LEU A 930 -25.40 -23.90 8.45
N ASP A 931 -26.66 -24.21 8.80
CA ASP A 931 -27.73 -24.36 7.82
C ASP A 931 -27.97 -23.04 7.05
N ARG A 932 -27.87 -21.89 7.72
CA ARG A 932 -28.12 -20.57 7.12
C ARG A 932 -27.06 -20.21 6.08
N ILE A 933 -25.77 -20.45 6.35
CA ILE A 933 -24.69 -20.19 5.38
C ILE A 933 -24.69 -21.15 4.18
N LEU A 934 -25.42 -22.27 4.25
CA LEU A 934 -25.68 -23.13 3.10
C LEU A 934 -26.85 -22.62 2.25
N THR A 935 -27.77 -21.86 2.84
CA THR A 935 -28.88 -21.23 2.10
C THR A 935 -28.52 -19.86 1.53
N LEU A 936 -27.65 -19.11 2.20
CA LEU A 936 -27.26 -17.75 1.84
C LEU A 936 -25.80 -17.70 1.42
N GLY A 937 -25.51 -16.96 0.35
CA GLY A 937 -24.12 -16.73 -0.06
C GLY A 937 -23.50 -17.92 -0.80
N ARG A 938 -24.28 -18.87 -1.30
CA ARG A 938 -23.82 -20.00 -2.13
C ARG A 938 -24.04 -19.76 -3.61
N THR A 939 -23.07 -20.17 -4.42
CA THR A 939 -23.22 -20.27 -5.87
C THR A 939 -24.10 -21.47 -6.24
N PRO A 940 -24.72 -21.49 -7.44
CA PRO A 940 -25.59 -22.60 -7.86
C PRO A 940 -24.91 -23.98 -7.89
N ASP A 941 -23.62 -24.03 -8.19
CA ASP A 941 -22.81 -25.26 -8.20
C ASP A 941 -22.39 -25.70 -6.78
N GLY A 942 -22.42 -24.79 -5.81
CA GLY A 942 -22.15 -25.11 -4.41
C GLY A 942 -20.74 -24.72 -3.95
N LEU A 943 -20.26 -23.53 -4.30
CA LEU A 943 -19.21 -22.83 -3.53
C LEU A 943 -19.83 -21.64 -2.80
N TRP A 944 -19.03 -20.92 -2.00
CA TRP A 944 -19.45 -19.67 -1.40
C TRP A 944 -19.03 -18.47 -2.26
N TYR A 945 -19.87 -17.45 -2.29
CA TYR A 945 -19.51 -16.12 -2.75
C TYR A 945 -18.56 -15.45 -1.77
N ASP A 946 -17.88 -14.40 -2.20
CA ASP A 946 -16.88 -13.63 -1.46
C ASP A 946 -17.45 -13.05 -0.15
N ALA A 947 -18.67 -12.52 -0.22
CA ALA A 947 -19.40 -12.03 0.93
C ALA A 947 -20.91 -12.01 0.68
N VAL A 948 -21.69 -11.97 1.75
CA VAL A 948 -23.14 -11.80 1.73
C VAL A 948 -23.55 -10.73 2.74
N LEU A 949 -24.58 -9.94 2.41
CA LEU A 949 -25.24 -9.05 3.36
C LEU A 949 -26.36 -9.83 4.08
N PRO A 950 -26.24 -10.16 5.38
CA PRO A 950 -27.22 -10.98 6.10
C PRO A 950 -28.66 -10.47 6.01
N ALA A 951 -28.85 -9.15 6.04
CA ALA A 951 -30.15 -8.51 6.04
C ALA A 951 -30.94 -8.72 4.73
N THR A 952 -30.27 -8.78 3.58
CA THR A 952 -30.91 -8.83 2.26
C THR A 952 -30.63 -10.11 1.49
N GLY A 953 -29.57 -10.84 1.86
CA GLY A 953 -29.02 -11.95 1.06
C GLY A 953 -28.25 -11.49 -0.19
N GLU A 954 -28.00 -10.18 -0.36
CA GLU A 954 -27.20 -9.67 -1.48
C GLU A 954 -25.76 -10.18 -1.39
N VAL A 955 -25.24 -10.69 -2.51
CA VAL A 955 -23.91 -11.33 -2.57
C VAL A 955 -22.90 -10.48 -3.31
N LYS A 956 -21.62 -10.60 -2.92
CA LYS A 956 -20.47 -10.15 -3.72
C LYS A 956 -20.07 -11.29 -4.66
N ALA A 957 -20.31 -11.11 -5.95
CA ALA A 957 -20.39 -12.20 -6.93
C ALA A 957 -19.11 -13.02 -7.18
N ARG A 958 -17.94 -12.65 -6.66
CA ARG A 958 -16.71 -13.46 -6.77
C ARG A 958 -16.84 -14.71 -5.88
N VAL A 959 -16.19 -15.82 -6.25
CA VAL A 959 -16.16 -17.05 -5.45
C VAL A 959 -15.08 -16.96 -4.38
N SER A 960 -15.34 -17.47 -3.19
CA SER A 960 -14.36 -17.62 -2.11
C SER A 960 -13.41 -18.81 -2.37
N ASP A 961 -12.13 -18.54 -2.24
CA ASP A 961 -10.99 -19.44 -2.20
C ASP A 961 -10.88 -20.21 -0.88
N ASN A 962 -11.37 -19.62 0.21
CA ASN A 962 -11.45 -20.25 1.53
C ASN A 962 -12.71 -21.12 1.69
N TRP A 963 -13.28 -21.60 0.58
CA TRP A 963 -14.45 -22.49 0.57
C TRP A 963 -14.21 -23.74 1.43
N GLY A 964 -12.96 -24.22 1.45
CA GLY A 964 -12.57 -25.38 2.24
C GLY A 964 -12.66 -25.10 3.73
N TYR A 965 -12.36 -23.89 4.19
CA TYR A 965 -12.35 -23.54 5.61
C TYR A 965 -13.76 -23.54 6.18
N VAL A 966 -14.72 -23.05 5.39
CA VAL A 966 -16.15 -23.15 5.71
C VAL A 966 -16.61 -24.62 5.74
N ALA A 967 -16.16 -25.45 4.79
CA ALA A 967 -16.50 -26.86 4.76
C ALA A 967 -15.88 -27.68 5.91
N LEU A 968 -14.69 -27.30 6.40
CA LEU A 968 -14.09 -27.91 7.59
C LEU A 968 -14.95 -27.70 8.83
N ALA A 969 -15.54 -26.51 9.00
CA ALA A 969 -16.44 -26.23 10.10
C ALA A 969 -17.70 -27.12 10.07
N LEU A 970 -18.26 -27.34 8.88
CA LEU A 970 -19.40 -28.27 8.69
C LEU A 970 -19.01 -29.70 9.07
N GLN A 971 -17.82 -30.15 8.66
CA GLN A 971 -17.32 -31.48 8.99
C GLN A 971 -17.03 -31.64 10.49
N ALA A 972 -16.44 -30.63 11.14
CA ALA A 972 -16.19 -30.64 12.57
C ALA A 972 -17.49 -30.77 13.38
N PHE A 973 -18.56 -30.08 12.94
CA PHE A 973 -19.88 -30.22 13.55
C PHE A 973 -20.44 -31.64 13.41
N ASP A 974 -20.40 -32.22 12.20
CA ASP A 974 -20.83 -33.60 11.97
C ASP A 974 -20.04 -34.60 12.83
N GLN A 975 -18.72 -34.39 12.96
CA GLN A 975 -17.85 -35.21 13.81
C GLN A 975 -18.14 -35.05 15.32
N ALA A 976 -18.57 -33.87 15.77
CA ALA A 976 -19.02 -33.67 17.14
C ALA A 976 -20.33 -34.42 17.41
N GLU A 977 -21.25 -34.40 16.44
CA GLU A 977 -22.56 -35.05 16.53
C GLU A 977 -22.53 -36.56 16.29
N GLY A 978 -21.47 -37.09 15.68
CA GLY A 978 -21.42 -38.47 15.20
C GLY A 978 -22.35 -38.70 14.00
N GLY A 979 -22.59 -37.66 13.19
CA GLY A 979 -23.50 -37.66 12.05
C GLY A 979 -22.81 -37.39 10.71
N ALA A 980 -23.63 -37.18 9.68
CA ALA A 980 -23.18 -36.87 8.32
C ALA A 980 -24.16 -35.88 7.63
N ARG A 981 -24.70 -34.93 8.40
CA ARG A 981 -25.74 -33.99 7.91
C ARG A 981 -25.25 -33.17 6.74
N TYR A 982 -24.00 -32.73 6.79
CA TYR A 982 -23.40 -31.81 5.83
C TYR A 982 -22.52 -32.52 4.80
N ALA A 983 -22.28 -33.83 4.94
CA ALA A 983 -21.43 -34.62 4.05
C ALA A 983 -21.74 -34.42 2.56
N ALA A 984 -23.02 -34.40 2.17
CA ALA A 984 -23.41 -34.19 0.78
C ALA A 984 -23.07 -32.78 0.26
N GLU A 985 -23.26 -31.74 1.09
CA GLU A 985 -22.94 -30.36 0.74
C GLU A 985 -21.43 -30.08 0.70
N ILE A 986 -20.68 -30.73 1.59
CA ILE A 986 -19.21 -30.70 1.58
C ILE A 986 -18.68 -31.31 0.29
N GLN A 987 -19.11 -32.54 -0.06
CA GLN A 987 -18.71 -33.18 -1.31
C GLN A 987 -19.13 -32.38 -2.54
N ARG A 988 -20.30 -31.72 -2.50
CA ARG A 988 -20.73 -30.81 -3.57
C ARG A 988 -19.75 -29.64 -3.74
N ALA A 989 -19.32 -29.02 -2.63
CA ALA A 989 -18.33 -27.96 -2.68
C ALA A 989 -16.97 -28.44 -3.21
N MET A 990 -16.51 -29.60 -2.77
CA MET A 990 -15.28 -30.21 -3.28
C MET A 990 -15.36 -30.48 -4.80
N ARG A 991 -16.48 -31.00 -5.31
CA ARG A 991 -16.67 -31.21 -6.76
C ARG A 991 -16.76 -29.88 -7.53
N ALA A 992 -17.39 -28.87 -6.95
CA ALA A 992 -17.45 -27.54 -7.55
C ALA A 992 -16.07 -26.88 -7.63
N ALA A 993 -15.23 -27.01 -6.59
CA ALA A 993 -13.83 -26.60 -6.65
C ALA A 993 -13.05 -27.42 -7.68
N ALA A 994 -13.25 -28.73 -7.73
CA ALA A 994 -12.58 -29.61 -8.71
C ALA A 994 -12.92 -29.27 -10.17
N ALA A 995 -14.10 -28.71 -10.42
CA ALA A 995 -14.51 -28.23 -11.75
C ALA A 995 -13.78 -26.93 -12.19
N ARG A 996 -13.03 -26.28 -11.30
CA ARG A 996 -12.30 -25.03 -11.56
C ARG A 996 -10.81 -25.32 -11.79
N GLN A 997 -10.47 -25.68 -13.02
CA GLN A 997 -9.09 -25.97 -13.41
C GLN A 997 -8.35 -24.70 -13.84
N SER A 998 -7.09 -24.56 -13.41
CA SER A 998 -6.24 -23.38 -13.59
C SER A 998 -6.97 -22.07 -13.25
N PHE A 999 -7.87 -22.11 -12.26
CA PHE A 999 -8.81 -21.03 -11.99
C PHE A 999 -8.15 -19.88 -11.23
N ALA A 1000 -8.50 -18.66 -11.61
CA ALA A 1000 -7.95 -17.43 -11.03
C ALA A 1000 -8.66 -17.03 -9.72
N TRP A 1001 -8.50 -17.85 -8.68
CA TRP A 1001 -9.09 -17.67 -7.33
C TRP A 1001 -8.88 -16.26 -6.74
N GLU A 1002 -7.64 -15.74 -6.81
CA GLU A 1002 -7.18 -14.40 -6.40
C GLU A 1002 -6.55 -13.64 -7.59
N GLY A 1003 -7.06 -13.86 -8.80
CA GLY A 1003 -6.45 -13.30 -10.00
C GLY A 1003 -5.06 -13.91 -10.24
N ARG A 1004 -3.99 -13.15 -9.93
CA ARG A 1004 -2.60 -13.61 -10.13
C ARG A 1004 -1.85 -13.92 -8.84
N ASP A 1005 -2.40 -13.51 -7.70
CA ASP A 1005 -1.81 -13.81 -6.40
C ASP A 1005 -1.76 -15.35 -6.21
N PRO A 1006 -0.61 -15.95 -5.83
CA PRO A 1006 -0.51 -17.37 -5.49
C PRO A 1006 -1.47 -17.78 -4.36
N ASP A 1007 -1.82 -16.85 -3.46
CA ASP A 1007 -2.50 -17.13 -2.21
C ASP A 1007 -3.84 -17.86 -2.38
N GLY A 1008 -4.72 -17.33 -3.23
CA GLY A 1008 -6.04 -17.95 -3.37
C GLY A 1008 -6.03 -19.33 -4.02
N LEU A 1009 -4.99 -19.65 -4.80
CA LEU A 1009 -4.79 -21.02 -5.27
C LEU A 1009 -4.27 -21.92 -4.14
N ALA A 1010 -3.35 -21.41 -3.30
CA ALA A 1010 -2.86 -22.10 -2.13
C ALA A 1010 -4.02 -22.42 -1.16
N ASP A 1011 -4.83 -21.43 -0.77
CA ASP A 1011 -5.97 -21.62 0.13
C ASP A 1011 -7.00 -22.64 -0.41
N ALA A 1012 -7.31 -22.58 -1.71
CA ALA A 1012 -8.23 -23.53 -2.32
C ALA A 1012 -7.65 -24.97 -2.35
N LEU A 1013 -6.35 -25.11 -2.62
CA LEU A 1013 -5.64 -26.40 -2.59
C LEU A 1013 -5.57 -26.97 -1.17
N GLU A 1014 -5.28 -26.12 -0.18
CA GLU A 1014 -5.20 -26.49 1.23
C GLU A 1014 -6.56 -26.94 1.75
N GLY A 1015 -7.62 -26.18 1.46
CA GLY A 1015 -9.00 -26.57 1.74
C GLY A 1015 -9.34 -27.97 1.21
N MET A 1016 -8.93 -28.27 -0.02
CA MET A 1016 -9.12 -29.60 -0.61
C MET A 1016 -8.27 -30.68 0.11
N LEU A 1017 -6.99 -30.41 0.36
CA LEU A 1017 -6.07 -31.34 1.04
C LEU A 1017 -6.55 -31.69 2.46
N TYR A 1018 -7.09 -30.72 3.19
CA TYR A 1018 -7.67 -30.95 4.52
C TYR A 1018 -8.92 -31.85 4.46
N LEU A 1019 -9.76 -31.69 3.43
CA LEU A 1019 -11.00 -32.45 3.28
C LEU A 1019 -10.81 -33.85 2.70
N LEU A 1020 -9.80 -34.07 1.85
CA LEU A 1020 -9.49 -35.36 1.23
C LEU A 1020 -9.17 -36.47 2.25
N ARG A 1021 -8.81 -36.11 3.47
CA ARG A 1021 -8.65 -37.05 4.58
C ARG A 1021 -9.99 -37.67 5.03
N TRP A 1022 -11.09 -36.94 4.85
CA TRP A 1022 -12.43 -37.32 5.31
C TRP A 1022 -13.33 -37.78 4.16
N PHE A 1023 -13.16 -37.18 2.98
CA PHE A 1023 -13.93 -37.46 1.79
C PHE A 1023 -13.00 -37.84 0.64
N ASP A 1024 -12.87 -39.14 0.41
CA ASP A 1024 -12.02 -39.68 -0.64
C ASP A 1024 -12.74 -39.63 -2.00
N LEU A 1025 -12.55 -38.54 -2.73
CA LEU A 1025 -13.13 -38.31 -4.05
C LEU A 1025 -12.02 -38.33 -5.13
N PRO A 1026 -12.04 -39.29 -6.07
CA PRO A 1026 -11.01 -39.42 -7.11
C PRO A 1026 -10.82 -38.14 -7.95
N GLU A 1027 -11.92 -37.50 -8.35
CA GLU A 1027 -11.88 -36.25 -9.13
C GLU A 1027 -11.23 -35.09 -8.37
N CYS A 1028 -11.37 -35.07 -7.04
CA CYS A 1028 -10.77 -34.05 -6.19
C CYS A 1028 -9.28 -34.32 -5.94
N ARG A 1029 -8.86 -35.59 -5.80
CA ARG A 1029 -7.44 -35.96 -5.76
C ARG A 1029 -6.74 -35.55 -7.06
N GLN A 1030 -7.37 -35.86 -8.19
CA GLN A 1030 -6.87 -35.45 -9.48
C GLN A 1030 -6.73 -33.93 -9.57
N TRP A 1031 -7.73 -33.18 -9.13
CA TRP A 1031 -7.68 -31.72 -9.15
C TRP A 1031 -6.50 -31.17 -8.34
N VAL A 1032 -6.24 -31.70 -7.14
CA VAL A 1032 -5.06 -31.31 -6.34
C VAL A 1032 -3.75 -31.56 -7.10
N ASP A 1033 -3.63 -32.73 -7.72
CA ASP A 1033 -2.43 -33.09 -8.48
C ASP A 1033 -2.19 -32.17 -9.68
N ASP A 1034 -3.28 -31.83 -10.36
CA ASP A 1034 -3.33 -30.99 -11.55
C ASP A 1034 -3.04 -29.52 -11.22
N GLU A 1035 -3.65 -28.99 -10.16
CA GLU A 1035 -3.52 -27.59 -9.74
C GLU A 1035 -2.23 -27.32 -8.97
N LEU A 1036 -1.63 -28.32 -8.31
CA LEU A 1036 -0.30 -28.13 -7.73
C LEU A 1036 0.73 -27.80 -8.81
N GLU A 1037 0.62 -28.34 -10.03
CA GLU A 1037 1.50 -27.92 -11.13
C GLU A 1037 1.38 -26.41 -11.40
N VAL A 1038 0.16 -25.87 -11.32
CA VAL A 1038 -0.09 -24.43 -11.50
C VAL A 1038 0.56 -23.65 -10.37
N LEU A 1039 0.45 -24.11 -9.13
CA LEU A 1039 1.11 -23.51 -7.97
C LEU A 1039 2.63 -23.58 -8.09
N LEU A 1040 3.22 -24.74 -8.40
CA LEU A 1040 4.68 -24.91 -8.53
C LEU A 1040 5.26 -24.05 -9.65
N ALA A 1041 4.51 -23.88 -10.73
CA ALA A 1041 4.92 -23.01 -11.84
C ALA A 1041 5.00 -21.52 -11.45
N LYS A 1042 4.49 -21.15 -10.28
CA LYS A 1042 4.60 -19.81 -9.71
C LYS A 1042 5.98 -19.47 -9.17
N GLN A 1043 6.79 -20.47 -8.83
CA GLN A 1043 8.16 -20.26 -8.37
C GLN A 1043 9.07 -19.88 -9.54
N ASP A 1044 9.78 -18.77 -9.43
CA ASP A 1044 10.70 -18.31 -10.46
C ASP A 1044 12.05 -19.04 -10.40
N ALA A 1045 12.92 -18.78 -11.39
CA ALA A 1045 14.25 -19.39 -11.47
C ALA A 1045 15.22 -18.95 -10.36
N SER A 1046 14.90 -17.89 -9.59
CA SER A 1046 15.67 -17.49 -8.41
C SER A 1046 15.34 -18.35 -7.20
N GLY A 1047 14.13 -18.90 -7.13
CA GLY A 1047 13.63 -19.70 -6.00
C GLY A 1047 12.54 -18.98 -5.19
N PHE A 1048 12.39 -17.66 -5.38
CA PHE A 1048 11.26 -16.90 -4.86
C PHE A 1048 9.98 -17.21 -5.63
N VAL A 1049 8.85 -17.00 -4.98
CA VAL A 1049 7.53 -17.02 -5.63
C VAL A 1049 7.15 -15.59 -5.97
N GLU A 1050 6.92 -14.77 -4.95
CA GLU A 1050 6.68 -13.33 -5.07
C GLU A 1050 7.77 -12.50 -4.41
N GLY A 1051 8.59 -13.08 -3.53
CA GLY A 1051 9.54 -12.32 -2.72
C GLY A 1051 8.86 -11.49 -1.64
N ARG A 1052 7.73 -11.99 -1.11
CA ARG A 1052 7.00 -11.46 0.05
C ARG A 1052 6.56 -12.61 0.94
N TYR A 1053 6.03 -12.27 2.11
CA TYR A 1053 5.60 -13.23 3.14
C TYR A 1053 4.74 -14.41 2.61
N LEU A 1054 3.92 -14.20 1.57
CA LEU A 1054 3.10 -15.25 0.94
C LEU A 1054 3.89 -16.39 0.26
N ASP A 1055 5.20 -16.25 0.07
CA ASP A 1055 6.06 -17.38 -0.30
C ASP A 1055 5.95 -18.53 0.73
N GLY A 1056 5.60 -18.22 1.98
CA GLY A 1056 5.33 -19.23 2.99
C GLY A 1056 4.03 -20.01 2.76
N ASN A 1057 2.95 -19.41 2.27
CA ASN A 1057 1.72 -20.14 1.90
C ASN A 1057 2.00 -21.13 0.77
N PHE A 1058 2.82 -20.75 -0.22
CA PHE A 1058 3.34 -21.69 -1.22
C PHE A 1058 4.08 -22.87 -0.58
N MET A 1059 4.99 -22.61 0.38
CA MET A 1059 5.72 -23.67 1.08
C MET A 1059 4.79 -24.56 1.92
N ARG A 1060 3.81 -23.96 2.62
CA ARG A 1060 2.79 -24.68 3.41
C ARG A 1060 2.05 -25.68 2.52
N THR A 1061 1.48 -25.20 1.42
CA THR A 1061 0.70 -26.04 0.48
C THR A 1061 1.55 -27.15 -0.13
N ALA A 1062 2.77 -26.83 -0.58
CA ALA A 1062 3.67 -27.82 -1.19
C ALA A 1062 4.10 -28.90 -0.17
N LEU A 1063 4.33 -28.53 1.09
CA LEU A 1063 4.62 -29.48 2.16
C LEU A 1063 3.40 -30.36 2.50
N LEU A 1064 2.18 -29.80 2.53
CA LEU A 1064 0.95 -30.58 2.71
C LEU A 1064 0.73 -31.59 1.59
N TYR A 1065 0.97 -31.17 0.35
CA TYR A 1065 0.92 -32.04 -0.81
C TYR A 1065 1.95 -33.17 -0.73
N ALA A 1066 3.21 -32.85 -0.40
CA ALA A 1066 4.25 -33.87 -0.24
C ALA A 1066 3.87 -34.89 0.83
N ALA A 1067 3.32 -34.45 1.98
CA ALA A 1067 2.80 -35.34 3.02
C ALA A 1067 1.64 -36.21 2.53
N CYS A 1068 0.75 -35.70 1.68
CA CYS A 1068 -0.29 -36.51 1.03
C CYS A 1068 0.33 -37.61 0.17
N LYS A 1069 1.33 -37.29 -0.65
CA LYS A 1069 2.00 -38.25 -1.55
C LYS A 1069 2.89 -39.26 -0.82
N THR A 1070 3.41 -38.92 0.36
CA THR A 1070 4.18 -39.85 1.19
C THR A 1070 3.35 -40.54 2.26
N GLN A 1071 2.05 -40.24 2.34
CA GLN A 1071 1.17 -40.67 3.43
C GLN A 1071 1.72 -40.29 4.82
N GLY A 1072 2.42 -39.16 4.89
CA GLY A 1072 3.03 -38.61 6.11
C GLY A 1072 4.46 -39.08 6.40
N ILE A 1073 5.03 -39.97 5.57
CA ILE A 1073 6.41 -40.44 5.76
C ILE A 1073 7.41 -39.32 5.45
N GLN A 1074 8.39 -39.14 6.35
CA GLN A 1074 9.48 -38.17 6.22
C GLN A 1074 10.84 -38.89 6.19
N PRO A 1075 11.61 -38.77 5.08
CA PRO A 1075 12.96 -39.30 5.03
C PRO A 1075 13.97 -38.40 5.74
N GLN A 1076 14.96 -39.00 6.41
CA GLN A 1076 16.08 -38.28 7.02
C GLN A 1076 17.41 -39.03 6.80
N PRO A 1077 18.48 -38.39 6.28
CA PRO A 1077 18.49 -37.02 5.75
C PRO A 1077 17.73 -36.93 4.41
N TRP A 1078 17.13 -35.77 4.14
CA TRP A 1078 16.60 -35.49 2.81
C TRP A 1078 17.75 -35.16 1.85
N ARG A 1079 17.60 -35.55 0.58
CA ARG A 1079 18.51 -35.18 -0.51
C ARG A 1079 17.70 -34.89 -1.76
N SER A 1080 18.15 -33.96 -2.59
CA SER A 1080 17.37 -33.50 -3.75
C SER A 1080 17.04 -34.58 -4.78
N ASP A 1081 17.84 -35.65 -4.87
CA ASP A 1081 17.61 -36.78 -5.77
C ASP A 1081 16.70 -37.88 -5.17
N LEU A 1082 16.47 -37.85 -3.85
CA LEU A 1082 15.68 -38.84 -3.12
C LEU A 1082 14.20 -38.75 -3.50
N GLN A 1083 13.61 -39.89 -3.80
CA GLN A 1083 12.20 -40.10 -4.12
C GLN A 1083 11.62 -41.00 -3.04
N VAL A 1084 10.69 -40.48 -2.25
CA VAL A 1084 9.91 -41.26 -1.28
C VAL A 1084 8.44 -41.00 -1.53
N GLY A 1085 7.67 -42.07 -1.70
CA GLY A 1085 6.24 -41.98 -1.93
C GLY A 1085 5.53 -43.22 -1.41
N ALA A 1086 4.24 -43.08 -1.14
CA ALA A 1086 3.46 -44.18 -0.60
C ALA A 1086 2.05 -44.21 -1.18
N ALA A 1087 1.43 -45.40 -1.13
CA ALA A 1087 0.05 -45.61 -1.52
C ALA A 1087 -0.57 -46.71 -0.65
N ARG A 1088 -1.84 -46.56 -0.29
CA ARG A 1088 -2.57 -47.54 0.51
C ARG A 1088 -2.92 -48.76 -0.34
N ASP A 1089 -2.85 -49.96 0.24
CA ASP A 1089 -3.45 -51.14 -0.36
C ASP A 1089 -4.98 -51.11 -0.13
N GLY A 1090 -5.76 -51.25 -1.20
CA GLY A 1090 -7.22 -51.05 -1.16
C GLY A 1090 -7.99 -52.13 -0.40
N SER A 1091 -7.32 -53.20 0.07
CA SER A 1091 -7.96 -54.41 0.60
C SER A 1091 -7.50 -54.84 2.00
N GLY A 1092 -6.45 -54.26 2.58
CA GLY A 1092 -5.87 -54.72 3.85
C GLY A 1092 -5.42 -53.63 4.84
N GLY A 1093 -5.65 -52.35 4.54
CA GLY A 1093 -5.19 -51.24 5.38
C GLY A 1093 -3.67 -51.11 5.44
N GLY A 1094 -2.95 -51.78 4.54
CA GLY A 1094 -1.51 -51.71 4.40
C GLY A 1094 -1.05 -50.51 3.58
N LEU A 1095 0.24 -50.25 3.63
CA LEU A 1095 0.91 -49.16 2.94
C LEU A 1095 2.06 -49.71 2.10
N CYS A 1096 2.03 -49.45 0.80
CA CYS A 1096 3.19 -49.63 -0.06
C CYS A 1096 4.04 -48.36 -0.04
N VAL A 1097 5.34 -48.51 0.26
CA VAL A 1097 6.31 -47.41 0.27
C VAL A 1097 7.36 -47.67 -0.80
N HIS A 1098 7.67 -46.66 -1.59
CA HIS A 1098 8.73 -46.68 -2.58
C HIS A 1098 9.80 -45.68 -2.18
N VAL A 1099 11.05 -46.13 -2.14
CA VAL A 1099 12.23 -45.29 -1.89
C VAL A 1099 13.24 -45.51 -3.00
N GLN A 1100 13.74 -44.44 -3.58
CA GLN A 1100 14.77 -44.50 -4.62
C GLN A 1100 15.60 -43.22 -4.62
N ALA A 1101 16.88 -43.30 -4.95
CA ALA A 1101 17.73 -42.14 -5.15
C ALA A 1101 18.63 -42.36 -6.38
N ASP A 1102 19.13 -41.26 -6.96
CA ASP A 1102 20.02 -41.34 -8.13
C ASP A 1102 21.40 -41.89 -7.71
N GLY A 1103 21.91 -41.44 -6.56
CA GLY A 1103 23.10 -42.00 -5.90
C GLY A 1103 22.76 -42.85 -4.68
N PRO A 1104 23.73 -43.60 -4.09
CA PRO A 1104 23.51 -44.32 -2.84
C PRO A 1104 22.98 -43.41 -1.74
N TRP A 1105 21.98 -43.86 -1.00
CA TRP A 1105 21.41 -43.14 0.14
C TRP A 1105 21.23 -44.08 1.32
N GLN A 1106 21.54 -43.58 2.52
CA GLN A 1106 21.36 -44.27 3.77
C GLN A 1106 20.76 -43.30 4.78
N GLY A 1107 19.71 -43.74 5.46
CA GLY A 1107 18.99 -42.92 6.42
C GLY A 1107 17.85 -43.66 7.08
N VAL A 1108 16.85 -42.92 7.51
CA VAL A 1108 15.63 -43.44 8.14
C VAL A 1108 14.38 -42.90 7.47
N LEU A 1109 13.31 -43.70 7.50
CA LEU A 1109 11.96 -43.29 7.12
C LEU A 1109 11.13 -43.14 8.40
N ARG A 1110 10.80 -41.91 8.76
CA ARG A 1110 9.93 -41.64 9.91
C ARG A 1110 8.49 -41.66 9.46
N PHE A 1111 7.70 -42.53 10.09
CA PHE A 1111 6.27 -42.62 9.84
C PHE A 1111 5.54 -41.54 10.62
N ASP A 1112 4.32 -41.23 10.16
CA ASP A 1112 3.49 -40.26 10.85
C ASP A 1112 2.91 -40.85 12.14
N ALA A 1113 2.60 -39.99 13.10
CA ALA A 1113 2.04 -40.34 14.39
C ALA A 1113 0.58 -39.86 14.50
N ALA A 1114 -0.16 -40.39 15.48
CA ALA A 1114 -1.44 -39.83 15.91
C ALA A 1114 -1.21 -38.51 16.68
N ARG A 1115 -0.73 -37.47 15.98
CA ARG A 1115 -0.32 -36.16 16.51
C ARG A 1115 -1.41 -35.47 17.30
N HIS A 1116 -2.68 -35.58 16.87
CA HIS A 1116 -3.82 -35.04 17.61
C HIS A 1116 -3.82 -35.52 19.07
N ARG A 1117 -3.55 -36.81 19.28
CA ARG A 1117 -3.51 -37.41 20.62
C ARG A 1117 -2.20 -37.10 21.33
N LEU A 1118 -1.07 -37.25 20.63
CA LEU A 1118 0.26 -37.13 21.23
C LEU A 1118 0.66 -35.68 21.58
N TYR A 1119 0.32 -34.72 20.73
CA TYR A 1119 0.75 -33.33 20.86
C TYR A 1119 -0.31 -32.46 21.52
N TRP A 1120 -1.59 -32.72 21.23
CA TRP A 1120 -2.70 -31.89 21.68
C TRP A 1120 -3.58 -32.53 22.74
N ASN A 1121 -3.40 -33.81 23.08
CA ASN A 1121 -4.32 -34.57 23.93
C ASN A 1121 -5.77 -34.58 23.41
N LEU A 1122 -5.96 -34.47 22.10
CA LEU A 1122 -7.28 -34.54 21.49
C LEU A 1122 -7.82 -35.97 21.56
N PRO A 1123 -9.13 -36.15 21.79
CA PRO A 1123 -9.74 -37.47 21.91
C PRO A 1123 -9.93 -38.18 20.56
N ALA A 1124 -9.92 -37.41 19.47
CA ALA A 1124 -10.00 -37.90 18.11
C ALA A 1124 -9.44 -36.82 17.17
N ASP A 1125 -8.94 -37.24 16.01
CA ASP A 1125 -8.65 -36.32 14.91
C ASP A 1125 -9.96 -35.76 14.34
N TYR A 1126 -9.98 -34.48 14.01
CA TYR A 1126 -11.15 -33.79 13.47
C TYR A 1126 -10.73 -32.72 12.45
N ALA A 1127 -11.66 -32.37 11.55
CA ALA A 1127 -11.44 -31.41 10.49
C ALA A 1127 -11.22 -30.00 11.06
N ARG A 1128 -10.07 -29.38 10.78
CA ARG A 1128 -9.71 -28.06 11.31
C ARG A 1128 -8.65 -27.36 10.46
N LEU A 1129 -8.67 -26.02 10.45
CA LEU A 1129 -7.71 -25.18 9.71
C LEU A 1129 -6.31 -25.30 10.32
N ASN A 1130 -5.25 -25.07 9.52
CA ASN A 1130 -3.85 -25.20 9.95
C ASN A 1130 -3.48 -26.56 10.54
N SER A 1131 -4.31 -27.59 10.31
CA SER A 1131 -3.95 -28.96 10.65
C SER A 1131 -2.94 -29.50 9.65
N ALA A 1132 -2.13 -30.47 10.09
CA ALA A 1132 -1.49 -31.39 9.19
C ALA A 1132 -2.33 -32.67 9.17
N PRO A 1133 -2.98 -33.04 8.05
CA PRO A 1133 -3.75 -34.27 7.99
C PRO A 1133 -2.91 -35.50 8.35
N GLU A 1134 -3.44 -36.36 9.21
CA GLU A 1134 -2.82 -37.63 9.57
C GLU A 1134 -3.21 -38.68 8.53
N TRP A 1135 -2.38 -38.86 7.50
CA TRP A 1135 -2.66 -39.74 6.36
C TRP A 1135 -2.54 -41.22 6.73
N TYR A 1136 -1.34 -41.69 7.07
CA TYR A 1136 -1.08 -43.03 7.62
C TYR A 1136 -0.32 -42.88 8.94
N ALA A 1137 -1.07 -42.65 10.02
CA ALA A 1137 -0.52 -42.56 11.37
C ALA A 1137 -0.32 -43.96 11.96
N VAL A 1138 0.88 -44.21 12.51
CA VAL A 1138 1.17 -45.42 13.28
C VAL A 1138 0.93 -45.19 14.78
N GLU A 1139 0.54 -46.25 15.46
CA GLU A 1139 0.27 -46.28 16.90
C GLU A 1139 1.50 -46.82 17.63
N ASP A 1140 1.97 -46.10 18.64
CA ASP A 1140 3.24 -46.37 19.36
C ASP A 1140 3.34 -47.82 19.88
N ASP A 1141 2.25 -48.33 20.45
CA ASP A 1141 2.17 -49.61 21.16
C ASP A 1141 1.73 -50.79 20.29
N GLU A 1142 1.41 -50.56 19.01
CA GLU A 1142 0.94 -51.58 18.08
C GLU A 1142 2.07 -52.23 17.30
N ASP A 1143 1.84 -53.47 16.86
CA ASP A 1143 2.80 -54.21 16.05
C ASP A 1143 2.48 -54.06 14.55
N TYR A 1144 3.53 -53.87 13.77
CA TYR A 1144 3.48 -53.70 12.33
C TYR A 1144 4.37 -54.73 11.65
N GLU A 1145 3.85 -55.35 10.61
CA GLU A 1145 4.61 -56.20 9.71
C GLU A 1145 5.17 -55.33 8.57
N VAL A 1146 6.50 -55.32 8.43
CA VAL A 1146 7.22 -54.61 7.38
C VAL A 1146 7.92 -55.63 6.50
N ALA A 1147 7.54 -55.74 5.23
CA ALA A 1147 8.17 -56.67 4.28
C ALA A 1147 8.76 -55.92 3.08
N GLU A 1148 10.01 -56.25 2.74
CA GLU A 1148 10.60 -55.89 1.46
C GLU A 1148 10.01 -56.77 0.34
N ALA A 1149 9.89 -56.24 -0.88
CA ALA A 1149 9.23 -56.94 -1.99
C ALA A 1149 9.77 -58.37 -2.25
N ASP A 1150 11.07 -58.60 -2.00
CA ASP A 1150 11.74 -59.90 -2.18
C ASP A 1150 12.36 -60.44 -0.86
N GLY A 1151 11.97 -59.89 0.28
CA GLY A 1151 12.56 -60.19 1.60
C GLY A 1151 11.59 -60.83 2.60
N ALA A 1152 12.14 -61.31 3.72
CA ALA A 1152 11.32 -61.78 4.83
C ALA A 1152 10.62 -60.60 5.53
N ALA A 1153 9.37 -60.80 5.93
CA ALA A 1153 8.67 -59.83 6.75
C ALA A 1153 9.33 -59.72 8.13
N ARG A 1154 9.58 -58.49 8.59
CA ARG A 1154 10.01 -58.19 9.96
C ARG A 1154 8.86 -57.61 10.76
N LEU A 1155 8.79 -57.97 12.04
CA LEU A 1155 7.88 -57.33 12.98
C LEU A 1155 8.57 -56.10 13.58
N CYS A 1156 7.90 -54.96 13.54
CA CYS A 1156 8.34 -53.70 14.13
C CYS A 1156 7.23 -53.16 15.04
N ARG A 1157 7.60 -52.65 16.21
CA ARG A 1157 6.71 -51.80 17.00
C ARG A 1157 6.45 -50.49 16.28
N GLY A 1158 5.26 -49.91 16.45
CA GLY A 1158 4.97 -48.57 15.93
C GLY A 1158 5.97 -47.53 16.43
N ARG A 1159 6.44 -47.65 17.69
CA ARG A 1159 7.56 -46.85 18.22
C ARG A 1159 8.78 -46.80 17.30
N GLU A 1160 9.19 -47.96 16.77
CA GLU A 1160 10.36 -48.08 15.89
C GLU A 1160 10.12 -47.36 14.55
N LEU A 1161 8.88 -47.38 14.04
CA LEU A 1161 8.49 -46.65 12.83
C LEU A 1161 8.46 -45.13 13.05
N LEU A 1162 8.08 -44.68 14.25
CA LEU A 1162 8.09 -43.26 14.65
C LEU A 1162 9.52 -42.72 14.85
N ASP A 1163 10.37 -43.47 15.55
CA ASP A 1163 11.77 -43.09 15.77
C ASP A 1163 12.55 -43.08 14.45
N GLY A 1164 12.20 -44.00 13.54
CA GLY A 1164 12.59 -44.01 12.14
C GLY A 1164 13.07 -45.37 11.67
N LEU A 1165 12.44 -45.90 10.62
CA LEU A 1165 12.80 -47.18 10.03
C LEU A 1165 14.09 -47.05 9.20
N PRO A 1166 15.18 -47.76 9.54
CA PRO A 1166 16.41 -47.71 8.75
C PRO A 1166 16.16 -48.18 7.31
N ALA A 1167 16.67 -47.41 6.35
CA ALA A 1167 16.55 -47.70 4.93
C ALA A 1167 17.84 -47.31 4.21
N ALA A 1168 18.23 -48.15 3.26
CA ALA A 1168 19.35 -47.91 2.36
C ALA A 1168 18.94 -48.28 0.93
N VAL A 1169 19.36 -47.46 -0.03
CA VAL A 1169 19.18 -47.72 -1.46
C VAL A 1169 20.50 -47.55 -2.18
N GLU A 1170 20.80 -48.47 -3.08
CA GLU A 1170 21.85 -48.28 -4.07
C GLU A 1170 21.35 -47.33 -5.17
N GLY A 1171 22.24 -46.55 -5.78
CA GLY A 1171 21.87 -45.61 -6.83
C GLY A 1171 21.08 -46.29 -7.96
N GLY A 1172 19.90 -45.77 -8.26
CA GLY A 1172 19.00 -46.29 -9.30
C GLY A 1172 18.19 -47.53 -8.92
N ARG A 1173 18.50 -48.24 -7.82
CA ARG A 1173 17.75 -49.43 -7.37
C ARG A 1173 16.73 -49.04 -6.30
N PRO A 1174 15.41 -49.22 -6.54
CA PRO A 1174 14.41 -48.84 -5.56
C PRO A 1174 14.27 -49.87 -4.44
N LEU A 1175 14.10 -49.39 -3.21
CA LEU A 1175 13.60 -50.17 -2.09
C LEU A 1175 12.07 -50.07 -2.06
N ARG A 1176 11.40 -51.22 -2.01
CA ARG A 1176 9.94 -51.30 -1.91
C ARG A 1176 9.55 -52.00 -0.63
N LEU A 1177 8.77 -51.32 0.20
CA LEU A 1177 8.29 -51.83 1.46
C LEU A 1177 6.76 -51.98 1.42
N THR A 1178 6.27 -53.00 2.10
CA THR A 1178 4.88 -53.10 2.51
C THR A 1178 4.83 -53.00 4.03
N VAL A 1179 3.95 -52.16 4.55
CA VAL A 1179 3.75 -51.96 5.99
C VAL A 1179 2.31 -52.24 6.32
N ARG A 1180 2.05 -53.18 7.21
CA ARG A 1180 0.69 -53.57 7.62
C ARG A 1180 0.60 -53.62 9.13
N ARG A 1181 -0.46 -53.04 9.70
CA ARG A 1181 -0.76 -53.25 11.11
C ARG A 1181 -1.14 -54.72 11.29
N ARG A 1182 -0.51 -55.40 12.25
CA ARG A 1182 -0.84 -56.78 12.55
C ARG A 1182 -2.21 -56.82 13.24
N ALA A 1183 -3.16 -57.55 12.66
CA ALA A 1183 -4.42 -57.83 13.35
C ALA A 1183 -4.10 -58.64 14.62
N ARG A 1184 -4.58 -58.16 15.77
CA ARG A 1184 -4.44 -58.86 17.05
C ARG A 1184 -5.30 -60.13 17.09
#